data_AF-A0A561U818-F1
#
_entry.id   AF-A0A561U818-F1
#
_cell.length_a   1.000
_cell.length_b   1.000
_cell.length_c   1.000
_cell.angle_alpha   90.00
_cell.angle_beta   90.00
_cell.angle_gamma   90.00
#
_symmetry.space_group_name_H-M   'P 1'
#
loop_
_entity.id
_entity.type
_entity.pdbx_description
1 polymer ?
#
loop_
_entity_poly.entity_id
_entity_poly.type
_entity_poly.pdbx_seq_one_letter_code
_entity_poly.pdbx_strand_id
1 'polypeptide(L)'
;MRDTASGAELARSCGTEEEAVLRAARLKVASVVVGAPVLPSEATWRDLVLRVSTADGRIAADEAWDGAVAQPHIAADRLEHYVRRAERLAIDGPDAPHTREGLLSEAEAEEVIAAGSGPVRPLPGRRLHELFEERVRLHPDAVAVVHGAATLTYREVNENANAIAWALHRQGLRAEDVVAVVTERTPEWLAAVLAVFKAGGCYLPLEPHFPSGRMARTLTRAECRWVLAEREVPPLDEALADRDAVRRVDVREVIDGDGPRHDPAIPVAGDQLAYVYFTSGSTGEPKGALCEHDGFLNHVYAKIEDLGMREGDTVAQTAPQCFDISLWQLVAPLLLGGRALLVEQEAVVDVHRFVDLLARQRVEVAQLVPTYLELLLAERPDAAAALPDLRVMAVTGEALKKELVRRWFGVFPGVPLVNCYGLTEVSDDSNHGVMRALPGHRSIPLGDTIRNCRVHVVDEQLHLVPIGAPGEIVMAGVCVGRGYLNDPDRTAAVYGHDPYRPGDRLYRSGDFGRRLPSGDFEYLGRRDSQVKISGFRIEIGEIEDRLLQVPGVLSGAVVVAGTQDDPQLVAYYTGDDAPDGPGVARSLGTALPDYMVPPRLYRVDELPLNGNGKIDKIVLAARASDTEGADEAGPAPELVTDTERRVAALWSGLLHVPVERIGRESRFAELGGTSLSAIRLSMALDRVVSVADLKDTPTVADVAALVDRKSETGAGVPTPAVPQDTRPRVVSTEPEPLRVLDTGDGPDPAGRAATARAAGRAALAESGAVLLRGLDVRTPADVADVAAALGIEAMPERESFAPRTAYPREVYSGSHWPADEPMCMHHELSYADTVPGTLVFGCLTAPGSGGRTTVADSQRVLDALPSELVAPFERHGWLLRRAYHDVGVAWPDAFGTSDRSAVDAYCAAAGIENTWLSEDRLVTRQHRAAVVRHPHTGERCWFNQIAFLNGLTVDPAVREYLTDVYGPGGLPFDTAAGDGTPVTAEVVDGINAVYDRFTVGERWREGDVLLVDNIRTAHAREPHDGRRDIAVVLGDPVALPGHVLPVSDASIPGRKADLP
;
A
#
# COMPACT_ATOMS: atom_id res chain seq x y z
N MET A 1 12.11 -11.30 -50.91
CA MET A 1 13.23 -11.94 -51.66
C MET A 1 14.28 -10.92 -52.17
N ARG A 2 14.41 -9.72 -51.60
CA ARG A 2 15.53 -8.80 -51.91
C ARG A 2 16.48 -8.51 -50.72
N ASP A 3 16.23 -9.06 -49.52
CA ASP A 3 16.98 -8.69 -48.29
C ASP A 3 18.18 -9.57 -47.91
N THR A 4 18.34 -10.78 -48.48
CA THR A 4 19.43 -11.69 -48.05
C THR A 4 20.81 -11.32 -48.61
N ALA A 5 20.88 -10.47 -49.65
CA ALA A 5 22.16 -10.10 -50.26
C ALA A 5 22.94 -9.10 -49.39
N SER A 6 22.23 -8.17 -48.72
CA SER A 6 22.80 -7.05 -47.98
C SER A 6 23.19 -7.41 -46.53
N GLY A 7 22.41 -8.25 -45.84
CA GLY A 7 22.81 -8.83 -44.54
C GLY A 7 24.10 -9.64 -44.64
N ALA A 8 24.24 -10.42 -45.71
CA ALA A 8 25.46 -11.15 -46.01
C ALA A 8 26.65 -10.23 -46.33
N GLU A 9 26.45 -9.03 -46.88
CA GLU A 9 27.52 -8.03 -47.10
C GLU A 9 28.01 -7.45 -45.77
N LEU A 10 27.10 -7.08 -44.87
CA LEU A 10 27.45 -6.60 -43.54
C LEU A 10 28.21 -7.67 -42.74
N ALA A 11 27.69 -8.90 -42.67
CA ALA A 11 28.34 -10.01 -41.99
C ALA A 11 29.75 -10.29 -42.56
N ARG A 12 29.89 -10.28 -43.90
CA ARG A 12 31.20 -10.39 -44.57
C ARG A 12 32.15 -9.27 -44.18
N SER A 13 31.66 -8.02 -44.08
CA SER A 13 32.50 -6.87 -43.68
C SER A 13 32.98 -6.95 -42.23
N CYS A 14 32.23 -7.63 -41.37
CA CYS A 14 32.56 -7.85 -39.96
C CYS A 14 33.37 -9.13 -39.72
N GLY A 15 33.50 -10.02 -40.72
CA GLY A 15 34.11 -11.34 -40.56
C GLY A 15 33.26 -12.31 -39.73
N THR A 16 31.94 -12.15 -39.73
CA THR A 16 30.98 -12.92 -38.91
C THR A 16 29.95 -13.65 -39.79
N GLU A 17 29.07 -14.45 -39.18
CA GLU A 17 27.97 -15.15 -39.87
C GLU A 17 26.72 -14.27 -40.00
N GLU A 18 25.90 -14.48 -41.03
CA GLU A 18 24.65 -13.72 -41.28
C GLU A 18 23.67 -13.81 -40.10
N GLU A 19 23.66 -14.94 -39.39
CA GLU A 19 22.87 -15.15 -38.18
C GLU A 19 23.23 -14.18 -37.04
N ALA A 20 24.46 -13.62 -37.04
CA ALA A 20 24.87 -12.60 -36.07
C ALA A 20 24.13 -11.26 -36.30
N VAL A 21 23.76 -10.93 -37.54
CA VAL A 21 22.95 -9.72 -37.83
C VAL A 21 21.55 -9.87 -37.24
N LEU A 22 20.93 -11.03 -37.44
CA LEU A 22 19.62 -11.34 -36.86
C LEU A 22 19.65 -11.35 -35.33
N ARG A 23 20.68 -11.94 -34.71
CA ARG A 23 20.84 -11.93 -33.24
C ARG A 23 21.05 -10.51 -32.71
N ALA A 24 21.79 -9.66 -33.41
CA ALA A 24 21.97 -8.26 -33.03
C ALA A 24 20.62 -7.50 -33.08
N ALA A 25 19.82 -7.74 -34.11
CA ALA A 25 18.47 -7.18 -34.22
C ALA A 25 17.55 -7.66 -33.08
N ARG A 26 17.53 -8.97 -32.80
CA ARG A 26 16.78 -9.57 -31.68
C ARG A 26 17.21 -9.01 -30.33
N LEU A 27 18.52 -8.89 -30.09
CA LEU A 27 19.05 -8.31 -28.86
C LEU A 27 18.62 -6.85 -28.70
N LYS A 28 18.62 -6.05 -29.78
CA LYS A 28 18.10 -4.67 -29.73
C LYS A 28 16.59 -4.62 -29.46
N VAL A 29 15.81 -5.50 -30.07
CA VAL A 29 14.36 -5.55 -29.78
C VAL A 29 14.12 -5.96 -28.33
N ALA A 30 14.80 -7.00 -27.85
CA ALA A 30 14.74 -7.43 -26.44
C ALA A 30 15.16 -6.31 -25.48
N SER A 31 16.15 -5.50 -25.84
CA SER A 31 16.59 -4.40 -24.98
C SER A 31 15.53 -3.33 -24.78
N VAL A 32 14.74 -3.03 -25.81
CA VAL A 32 13.64 -2.08 -25.71
C VAL A 32 12.45 -2.71 -25.01
N VAL A 33 12.15 -3.97 -25.32
CA VAL A 33 10.94 -4.66 -24.88
C VAL A 33 11.01 -5.15 -23.43
N VAL A 34 12.15 -5.66 -22.99
CA VAL A 34 12.35 -6.18 -21.62
C VAL A 34 13.47 -5.49 -20.86
N GLY A 35 14.07 -4.42 -21.40
CA GLY A 35 15.16 -3.72 -20.73
C GLY A 35 16.48 -4.50 -20.69
N ALA A 36 16.67 -5.49 -21.57
CA ALA A 36 17.91 -6.27 -21.62
C ALA A 36 19.13 -5.36 -21.87
N PRO A 37 20.23 -5.48 -21.11
CA PRO A 37 21.37 -4.61 -21.24
C PRO A 37 22.11 -4.81 -22.58
N VAL A 38 22.24 -3.73 -23.35
CA VAL A 38 22.99 -3.69 -24.62
C VAL A 38 24.33 -2.98 -24.43
N LEU A 39 25.11 -2.88 -25.49
CA LEU A 39 26.27 -1.98 -25.54
C LEU A 39 25.86 -0.52 -25.27
N PRO A 40 26.82 0.33 -24.88
CA PRO A 40 26.58 1.76 -24.67
C PRO A 40 25.88 2.45 -25.84
N SER A 41 25.17 3.55 -25.58
CA SER A 41 24.32 4.25 -26.55
C SER A 41 25.03 4.66 -27.84
N GLU A 42 26.34 4.94 -27.75
CA GLU A 42 27.24 5.34 -28.83
C GLU A 42 27.73 4.17 -29.69
N ALA A 43 27.55 2.94 -29.24
CA ALA A 43 27.95 1.75 -29.98
C ALA A 43 27.16 1.65 -31.30
N THR A 44 27.86 1.24 -32.34
CA THR A 44 27.29 1.09 -33.68
C THR A 44 26.55 -0.23 -33.83
N TRP A 45 25.71 -0.35 -34.86
CA TRP A 45 25.16 -1.65 -35.24
C TRP A 45 26.24 -2.69 -35.51
N ARG A 46 27.38 -2.29 -36.09
CA ARG A 46 28.53 -3.17 -36.28
C ARG A 46 29.07 -3.72 -34.95
N ASP A 47 29.15 -2.88 -33.92
CA ASP A 47 29.61 -3.31 -32.60
C ASP A 47 28.68 -4.35 -31.96
N LEU A 48 27.35 -4.17 -32.13
CA LEU A 48 26.36 -5.15 -31.68
C LEU A 48 26.54 -6.50 -32.41
N VAL A 49 26.70 -6.47 -33.73
CA VAL A 49 26.93 -7.67 -34.56
C VAL A 49 28.21 -8.40 -34.14
N LEU A 50 29.28 -7.65 -33.86
CA LEU A 50 30.53 -8.23 -33.36
C LEU A 50 30.34 -8.83 -31.96
N ARG A 51 29.62 -8.18 -31.04
CA ARG A 51 29.35 -8.71 -29.70
C ARG A 51 28.62 -10.06 -29.76
N VAL A 52 27.52 -10.15 -30.52
CA VAL A 52 26.72 -11.38 -30.63
C VAL A 52 27.38 -12.45 -31.50
N SER A 53 28.55 -12.18 -32.09
CA SER A 53 29.36 -13.20 -32.78
C SER A 53 30.26 -14.01 -31.83
N THR A 54 30.41 -13.56 -30.58
CA THR A 54 31.09 -14.31 -29.52
C THR A 54 30.18 -15.39 -28.92
N ALA A 55 30.74 -16.41 -28.28
CA ALA A 55 29.94 -17.46 -27.64
C ALA A 55 29.04 -16.87 -26.53
N ASP A 56 29.62 -16.07 -25.63
CA ASP A 56 28.88 -15.43 -24.53
C ASP A 56 27.84 -14.44 -25.05
N GLY A 57 28.17 -13.68 -26.11
CA GLY A 57 27.24 -12.74 -26.73
C GLY A 57 26.06 -13.43 -27.44
N ARG A 58 26.25 -14.62 -28.02
CA ARG A 58 25.16 -15.42 -28.56
C ARG A 58 24.21 -15.88 -27.46
N ILE A 59 24.75 -16.47 -26.38
CA ILE A 59 23.96 -16.93 -25.24
C ILE A 59 23.15 -15.77 -24.67
N ALA A 60 23.79 -14.63 -24.40
CA ALA A 60 23.10 -13.46 -23.87
C ALA A 60 22.01 -12.92 -24.80
N ALA A 61 22.23 -12.95 -26.12
CA ALA A 61 21.23 -12.51 -27.10
C ALA A 61 20.04 -13.47 -27.18
N ASP A 62 20.30 -14.78 -27.16
CA ASP A 62 19.26 -15.80 -27.21
C ASP A 62 18.44 -15.81 -25.90
N GLU A 63 19.08 -15.72 -24.72
CA GLU A 63 18.40 -15.60 -23.43
C GLU A 63 17.54 -14.32 -23.33
N ALA A 64 18.08 -13.18 -23.77
CA ALA A 64 17.33 -11.93 -23.81
C ALA A 64 16.11 -12.01 -24.75
N TRP A 65 16.29 -12.66 -25.91
CA TRP A 65 15.21 -12.85 -26.88
C TRP A 65 14.12 -13.79 -26.35
N ASP A 66 14.50 -14.91 -25.73
CA ASP A 66 13.55 -15.84 -25.09
C ASP A 66 12.75 -15.14 -23.99
N GLY A 67 13.41 -14.29 -23.18
CA GLY A 67 12.73 -13.45 -22.18
C GLY A 67 11.76 -12.43 -22.77
N ALA A 68 12.04 -11.91 -23.97
CA ALA A 68 11.14 -11.01 -24.69
C ALA A 68 9.93 -11.76 -25.29
N VAL A 69 10.14 -12.96 -25.83
CA VAL A 69 9.07 -13.81 -26.38
C VAL A 69 8.14 -14.33 -25.28
N ALA A 70 8.65 -14.53 -24.07
CA ALA A 70 7.87 -14.95 -22.92
C ALA A 70 6.91 -13.85 -22.40
N GLN A 71 6.99 -12.60 -22.88
CA GLN A 71 6.13 -11.52 -22.42
C GLN A 71 4.70 -11.69 -22.96
N PRO A 72 3.69 -11.92 -22.08
CA PRO A 72 2.33 -12.26 -22.52
C PRO A 72 1.59 -11.10 -23.19
N HIS A 73 2.11 -9.88 -23.08
CA HIS A 73 1.46 -8.66 -23.53
C HIS A 73 2.00 -8.13 -24.86
N ILE A 74 2.88 -8.87 -25.55
CA ILE A 74 3.42 -8.50 -26.86
C ILE A 74 3.20 -9.65 -27.83
N ALA A 75 2.43 -9.40 -28.88
CA ALA A 75 2.12 -10.39 -29.88
C ALA A 75 3.38 -10.77 -30.69
N ALA A 76 3.55 -12.07 -30.96
CA ALA A 76 4.74 -12.60 -31.63
C ALA A 76 4.97 -12.02 -33.04
N ASP A 77 3.88 -11.67 -33.74
CA ASP A 77 3.92 -11.01 -35.04
C ASP A 77 4.46 -9.57 -34.96
N ARG A 78 4.14 -8.82 -33.89
CA ARG A 78 4.70 -7.49 -33.62
C ARG A 78 6.18 -7.56 -33.29
N LEU A 79 6.61 -8.51 -32.47
CA LEU A 79 8.04 -8.72 -32.18
C LEU A 79 8.85 -8.98 -33.46
N GLU A 80 8.34 -9.84 -34.33
CA GLU A 80 8.96 -10.14 -35.61
C GLU A 80 9.01 -8.89 -36.52
N HIS A 81 7.99 -8.02 -36.48
CA HIS A 81 8.00 -6.74 -37.20
C HIS A 81 9.16 -5.85 -36.73
N TYR A 82 9.34 -5.70 -35.41
CA TYR A 82 10.42 -4.89 -34.84
C TYR A 82 11.80 -5.46 -35.17
N VAL A 83 11.95 -6.79 -35.17
CA VAL A 83 13.22 -7.45 -35.55
C VAL A 83 13.56 -7.13 -37.00
N ARG A 84 12.60 -7.24 -37.93
CA ARG A 84 12.83 -6.90 -39.34
C ARG A 84 13.21 -5.44 -39.53
N ARG A 85 12.64 -4.53 -38.73
CA ARG A 85 13.02 -3.12 -38.75
C ARG A 85 14.44 -2.92 -38.22
N ALA A 86 14.78 -3.49 -37.07
CA ALA A 86 16.12 -3.44 -36.50
C ALA A 86 17.19 -4.02 -37.44
N GLU A 87 16.89 -5.14 -38.09
CA GLU A 87 17.76 -5.76 -39.10
C GLU A 87 18.01 -4.81 -40.29
N ARG A 88 16.96 -4.18 -40.82
CA ARG A 88 17.10 -3.19 -41.89
C ARG A 88 17.93 -1.98 -41.47
N LEU A 89 17.73 -1.45 -40.26
CA LEU A 89 18.53 -0.35 -39.71
C LEU A 89 20.01 -0.71 -39.60
N ALA A 90 20.31 -1.94 -39.16
CA ALA A 90 21.67 -2.44 -39.08
C ALA A 90 22.34 -2.54 -40.46
N ILE A 91 21.58 -2.94 -41.48
CA ILE A 91 22.05 -3.10 -42.86
C ILE A 91 22.27 -1.74 -43.55
N ASP A 92 21.30 -0.82 -43.43
CA ASP A 92 21.32 0.46 -44.13
C ASP A 92 22.36 1.43 -43.56
N GLY A 93 22.69 1.30 -42.25
CA GLY A 93 23.62 2.17 -41.55
C GLY A 93 24.46 1.45 -40.49
N PRO A 94 25.36 0.52 -40.87
CA PRO A 94 26.09 -0.31 -39.91
C PRO A 94 27.05 0.46 -39.01
N ASP A 95 27.53 1.61 -39.48
CA ASP A 95 28.40 2.55 -38.75
C ASP A 95 27.62 3.58 -37.91
N ALA A 96 26.29 3.60 -38.01
CA ALA A 96 25.48 4.50 -37.20
C ALA A 96 25.31 3.94 -35.77
N PRO A 97 25.18 4.81 -34.75
CA PRO A 97 24.78 4.38 -33.41
C PRO A 97 23.49 3.56 -33.49
N HIS A 98 23.45 2.43 -32.80
CA HIS A 98 22.29 1.52 -32.82
C HIS A 98 21.04 2.10 -32.13
N THR A 99 21.19 3.25 -31.47
CA THR A 99 20.13 4.05 -30.81
C THR A 99 19.66 5.22 -31.65
N ARG A 100 20.24 5.45 -32.84
CA ARG A 100 19.93 6.62 -33.68
C ARG A 100 18.47 6.70 -34.11
N GLU A 101 17.83 5.56 -34.32
CA GLU A 101 16.44 5.47 -34.77
C GLU A 101 15.65 4.50 -33.88
N GLY A 102 14.38 4.83 -33.64
CA GLY A 102 13.45 4.01 -32.88
C GLY A 102 12.96 2.76 -33.63
N LEU A 103 12.35 1.85 -32.87
CA LEU A 103 11.81 0.57 -33.37
C LEU A 103 10.41 0.69 -34.01
N LEU A 104 9.76 1.84 -33.92
CA LEU A 104 8.45 2.04 -34.56
C LEU A 104 8.61 2.61 -35.96
N SER A 105 7.79 2.13 -36.89
CA SER A 105 7.54 2.81 -38.16
C SER A 105 6.77 4.12 -37.94
N GLU A 106 6.73 4.97 -38.96
CA GLU A 106 5.99 6.24 -38.90
C GLU A 106 4.50 6.04 -38.59
N ALA A 107 3.87 5.04 -39.23
CA ALA A 107 2.47 4.70 -38.98
C ALA A 107 2.23 4.18 -37.55
N GLU A 108 3.11 3.30 -37.04
CA GLU A 108 3.01 2.81 -35.66
C GLU A 108 3.26 3.92 -34.63
N ALA A 109 4.18 4.84 -34.93
CA ALA A 109 4.40 6.02 -34.09
C ALA A 109 3.15 6.91 -34.03
N GLU A 110 2.48 7.15 -35.17
CA GLU A 110 1.21 7.89 -35.21
C GLU A 110 0.11 7.21 -34.38
N GLU A 111 0.00 5.88 -34.42
CA GLU A 111 -0.94 5.11 -33.59
C GLU A 111 -0.63 5.28 -32.09
N VAL A 112 0.63 5.16 -31.70
CA VAL A 112 1.07 5.35 -30.30
C VAL A 112 0.84 6.78 -29.83
N ILE A 113 1.11 7.77 -30.68
CA ILE A 113 0.83 9.19 -30.38
C ILE A 113 -0.67 9.41 -30.20
N ALA A 114 -1.50 8.87 -31.09
CA ALA A 114 -2.94 9.00 -31.01
C ALA A 114 -3.50 8.38 -29.72
N ALA A 115 -3.02 7.18 -29.35
CA ALA A 115 -3.39 6.54 -28.09
C ALA A 115 -2.94 7.31 -26.83
N GLY A 116 -1.87 8.10 -26.94
CA GLY A 116 -1.37 8.97 -25.87
C GLY A 116 -1.84 10.40 -25.93
N SER A 117 -2.74 10.75 -26.85
CA SER A 117 -3.26 12.09 -26.96
C SER A 117 -4.61 12.18 -26.29
N GLY A 118 -4.75 13.13 -25.38
CA GLY A 118 -6.05 13.49 -24.85
C GLY A 118 -6.90 14.23 -25.87
N PRO A 119 -8.20 14.41 -25.60
CA PRO A 119 -9.11 15.08 -26.52
C PRO A 119 -8.69 16.52 -26.80
N VAL A 120 -8.67 16.92 -28.06
CA VAL A 120 -8.45 18.33 -28.43
C VAL A 120 -9.73 19.13 -28.14
N ARG A 121 -9.58 20.20 -27.36
CA ARG A 121 -10.66 21.08 -26.90
C ARG A 121 -10.20 22.54 -26.93
N PRO A 122 -10.91 23.45 -27.61
CA PRO A 122 -10.51 24.86 -27.60
C PRO A 122 -10.56 25.43 -26.18
N LEU A 123 -9.59 26.28 -25.85
CA LEU A 123 -9.65 27.13 -24.67
C LEU A 123 -10.52 28.36 -24.98
N PRO A 124 -11.23 28.94 -23.98
CA PRO A 124 -12.19 30.01 -24.20
C PRO A 124 -11.58 31.36 -24.60
N GLY A 125 -10.25 31.48 -24.66
CA GLY A 125 -9.54 32.74 -24.93
C GLY A 125 -9.62 33.76 -23.79
N ARG A 126 -10.09 33.33 -22.61
CA ARG A 126 -10.25 34.11 -21.38
C ARG A 126 -9.57 33.39 -20.23
N ARG A 127 -9.13 34.12 -19.20
CA ARG A 127 -8.51 33.60 -18.00
C ARG A 127 -9.54 33.24 -16.95
N LEU A 128 -9.10 32.45 -15.97
CA LEU A 128 -9.96 31.97 -14.89
C LEU A 128 -10.69 33.10 -14.14
N HIS A 129 -10.00 34.19 -13.82
CA HIS A 129 -10.61 35.32 -13.11
C HIS A 129 -11.67 36.05 -13.95
N GLU A 130 -11.51 36.13 -15.28
CA GLU A 130 -12.51 36.73 -16.18
C GLU A 130 -13.77 35.85 -16.26
N LEU A 131 -13.59 34.52 -16.30
CA LEU A 131 -14.70 33.57 -16.26
C LEU A 131 -15.44 33.63 -14.91
N PHE A 132 -14.70 33.81 -13.81
CA PHE A 132 -15.27 34.05 -12.50
C PHE A 132 -16.09 35.36 -12.47
N GLU A 133 -15.58 36.47 -13.01
CA GLU A 133 -16.33 37.74 -13.09
C GLU A 133 -17.64 37.61 -13.86
N GLU A 134 -17.69 36.77 -14.90
CA GLU A 134 -18.95 36.45 -15.59
C GLU A 134 -19.93 35.74 -14.66
N ARG A 135 -19.46 34.78 -13.86
CA ARG A 135 -20.29 34.10 -12.87
C ARG A 135 -20.77 35.04 -11.78
N VAL A 136 -19.93 35.97 -11.33
CA VAL A 136 -20.32 37.03 -10.39
C VAL A 136 -21.47 37.87 -10.95
N ARG A 137 -21.42 38.24 -12.25
CA ARG A 137 -22.51 39.00 -12.89
C ARG A 137 -23.83 38.21 -12.96
N LEU A 138 -23.76 36.89 -13.08
CA LEU A 138 -24.94 36.02 -13.19
C LEU A 138 -25.52 35.64 -11.83
N HIS A 139 -24.67 35.36 -10.84
CA HIS A 139 -25.03 34.80 -9.53
C HIS A 139 -24.30 35.51 -8.38
N PRO A 140 -24.46 36.84 -8.23
CA PRO A 140 -23.64 37.60 -7.29
C PRO A 140 -23.86 37.20 -5.82
N ASP A 141 -25.09 36.80 -5.48
CA ASP A 141 -25.47 36.49 -4.09
C ASP A 141 -25.38 34.98 -3.79
N ALA A 142 -24.89 34.17 -4.74
CA ALA A 142 -24.57 32.76 -4.48
C ALA A 142 -23.34 32.67 -3.57
N VAL A 143 -23.25 31.60 -2.78
CA VAL A 143 -22.08 31.34 -1.92
C VAL A 143 -20.94 30.80 -2.78
N ALA A 144 -19.75 31.41 -2.67
CA ALA A 144 -18.56 31.00 -3.41
C ALA A 144 -17.61 30.14 -2.54
N VAL A 145 -17.50 30.45 -1.25
CA VAL A 145 -16.57 29.77 -0.34
C VAL A 145 -17.14 29.69 1.08
N VAL A 146 -16.84 28.59 1.77
CA VAL A 146 -17.29 28.29 3.14
C VAL A 146 -16.09 27.83 3.97
N HIS A 147 -15.95 28.37 5.18
CA HIS A 147 -15.01 27.89 6.20
C HIS A 147 -15.62 28.07 7.59
N GLY A 148 -15.82 26.97 8.33
CA GLY A 148 -16.51 27.01 9.62
C GLY A 148 -17.90 27.64 9.52
N ALA A 149 -18.11 28.73 10.28
CA ALA A 149 -19.34 29.53 10.22
C ALA A 149 -19.27 30.71 9.24
N ALA A 150 -18.11 30.98 8.65
CA ALA A 150 -17.91 32.06 7.70
C ALA A 150 -18.23 31.62 6.28
N THR A 151 -18.93 32.47 5.55
CA THR A 151 -19.28 32.27 4.14
C THR A 151 -19.11 33.57 3.39
N LEU A 152 -18.53 33.54 2.19
CA LEU A 152 -18.53 34.68 1.28
C LEU A 152 -19.27 34.34 -0.01
N THR A 153 -20.05 35.30 -0.48
CA THR A 153 -20.73 35.25 -1.77
C THR A 153 -19.78 35.54 -2.93
N TYR A 154 -20.19 35.21 -4.15
CA TYR A 154 -19.44 35.56 -5.38
C TYR A 154 -19.14 37.06 -5.45
N ARG A 155 -20.12 37.91 -5.10
CA ARG A 155 -19.94 39.37 -5.05
C ARG A 155 -18.87 39.77 -4.05
N GLU A 156 -18.97 39.31 -2.80
CA GLU A 156 -18.04 39.67 -1.73
C GLU A 156 -16.61 39.20 -2.06
N VAL A 157 -16.45 37.98 -2.55
CA VAL A 157 -15.14 37.47 -3.00
C VAL A 157 -14.58 38.34 -4.12
N ASN A 158 -15.39 38.71 -5.11
CA ASN A 158 -14.95 39.55 -6.23
C ASN A 158 -14.55 40.96 -5.79
N GLU A 159 -15.35 41.59 -4.94
CA GLU A 159 -15.08 42.93 -4.40
C GLU A 159 -13.82 42.96 -3.52
N ASN A 160 -13.60 41.90 -2.74
CA ASN A 160 -12.37 41.74 -1.94
C ASN A 160 -11.15 41.51 -2.85
N ALA A 161 -11.27 40.61 -3.83
CA ALA A 161 -10.20 40.36 -4.81
C ALA A 161 -9.85 41.63 -5.61
N ASN A 162 -10.85 42.41 -6.00
CA ASN A 162 -10.65 43.68 -6.72
C ASN A 162 -9.93 44.72 -5.87
N ALA A 163 -10.27 44.86 -4.59
CA ALA A 163 -9.57 45.79 -3.69
C ALA A 163 -8.08 45.45 -3.55
N ILE A 164 -7.77 44.17 -3.38
CA ILE A 164 -6.39 43.67 -3.31
C ILE A 164 -5.66 43.87 -4.64
N ALA A 165 -6.29 43.55 -5.76
CA ALA A 165 -5.70 43.74 -7.09
C ALA A 165 -5.37 45.21 -7.37
N TRP A 166 -6.27 46.13 -7.01
CA TRP A 166 -6.01 47.57 -7.11
C TRP A 166 -4.91 48.05 -6.16
N ALA A 167 -4.79 47.48 -4.97
CA ALA A 167 -3.69 47.78 -4.07
C ALA A 167 -2.34 47.37 -4.68
N LEU A 168 -2.23 46.13 -5.18
CA LEU A 168 -1.04 45.63 -5.86
C LEU A 168 -0.68 46.47 -7.09
N HIS A 169 -1.67 46.76 -7.94
CA HIS A 169 -1.48 47.55 -9.15
C HIS A 169 -0.99 48.97 -8.84
N ARG A 170 -1.61 49.67 -7.89
CA ARG A 170 -1.20 51.03 -7.48
C ARG A 170 0.20 51.07 -6.88
N GLN A 171 0.62 49.99 -6.21
CA GLN A 171 1.96 49.89 -5.66
C GLN A 171 3.00 49.57 -6.73
N GLY A 172 2.58 49.13 -7.93
CA GLY A 172 3.42 48.97 -9.10
C GLY A 172 3.74 47.52 -9.46
N LEU A 173 2.89 46.55 -9.09
CA LEU A 173 2.98 45.17 -9.58
C LEU A 173 3.00 45.16 -11.12
N ARG A 174 3.94 44.43 -11.70
CA ARG A 174 4.04 44.21 -13.15
C ARG A 174 3.50 42.83 -13.52
N ALA A 175 3.23 42.64 -14.81
CA ALA A 175 2.85 41.33 -15.34
C ALA A 175 3.91 40.28 -14.99
N GLU A 176 3.46 39.11 -14.53
CA GLU A 176 4.28 37.97 -14.07
C GLU A 176 5.14 38.21 -12.83
N ASP A 177 5.08 39.38 -12.17
CA ASP A 177 5.74 39.56 -10.88
C ASP A 177 5.22 38.51 -9.90
N VAL A 178 6.13 37.80 -9.22
CA VAL A 178 5.78 36.80 -8.22
C VAL A 178 5.21 37.48 -6.98
N VAL A 179 4.03 37.02 -6.55
CA VAL A 179 3.34 37.46 -5.34
C VAL A 179 3.22 36.26 -4.41
N ALA A 180 3.97 36.31 -3.31
CA ALA A 180 3.83 35.33 -2.25
C ALA A 180 2.52 35.58 -1.48
N VAL A 181 1.74 34.53 -1.25
CA VAL A 181 0.52 34.58 -0.44
C VAL A 181 0.72 33.71 0.77
N VAL A 182 0.62 34.34 1.94
CA VAL A 182 0.91 33.75 3.26
C VAL A 182 -0.28 34.04 4.17
N THR A 183 -1.35 33.28 3.99
CA THR A 183 -2.62 33.45 4.71
C THR A 183 -3.05 32.13 5.33
N GLU A 184 -3.85 32.18 6.38
CA GLU A 184 -4.59 30.99 6.82
C GLU A 184 -5.62 30.58 5.76
N ARG A 185 -6.15 29.34 5.85
CA ARG A 185 -7.18 28.83 4.93
C ARG A 185 -8.57 29.39 5.27
N THR A 186 -8.69 30.71 5.20
CA THR A 186 -9.92 31.47 5.41
C THR A 186 -10.56 31.85 4.06
N PRO A 187 -11.83 32.30 4.03
CA PRO A 187 -12.46 32.77 2.79
C PRO A 187 -11.67 33.87 2.05
N GLU A 188 -10.90 34.68 2.77
CA GLU A 188 -10.02 35.72 2.23
C GLU A 188 -8.85 35.17 1.40
N TRP A 189 -8.41 33.93 1.64
CA TRP A 189 -7.40 33.26 0.81
C TRP A 189 -7.86 33.17 -0.65
N LEU A 190 -9.13 32.79 -0.89
CA LEU A 190 -9.69 32.77 -2.24
C LEU A 190 -9.63 34.15 -2.91
N ALA A 191 -9.97 35.20 -2.16
CA ALA A 191 -9.90 36.57 -2.66
C ALA A 191 -8.46 36.99 -2.99
N ALA A 192 -7.48 36.60 -2.17
CA ALA A 192 -6.06 36.88 -2.42
C ALA A 192 -5.55 36.18 -3.69
N VAL A 193 -5.89 34.91 -3.91
CA VAL A 193 -5.53 34.16 -5.13
C VAL A 193 -6.12 34.83 -6.37
N LEU A 194 -7.42 35.13 -6.36
CA LEU A 194 -8.08 35.80 -7.48
C LEU A 194 -7.53 37.21 -7.72
N ALA A 195 -7.12 37.92 -6.66
CA ALA A 195 -6.51 39.24 -6.77
C ALA A 195 -5.18 39.21 -7.51
N VAL A 196 -4.34 38.21 -7.24
CA VAL A 196 -3.06 38.02 -7.95
C VAL A 196 -3.31 37.82 -9.44
N PHE A 197 -4.26 36.94 -9.80
CA PHE A 197 -4.63 36.72 -11.20
C PHE A 197 -5.20 37.98 -11.87
N LYS A 198 -6.10 38.70 -11.18
CA LYS A 198 -6.70 39.96 -11.67
C LYS A 198 -5.67 41.08 -11.84
N ALA A 199 -4.60 41.06 -11.06
CA ALA A 199 -3.52 42.03 -11.14
C ALA A 199 -2.44 41.66 -12.18
N GLY A 200 -2.54 40.47 -12.80
CA GLY A 200 -1.57 39.93 -13.75
C GLY A 200 -0.29 39.40 -13.11
N GLY A 201 -0.29 39.15 -11.80
CA GLY A 201 0.85 38.58 -11.07
C GLY A 201 0.88 37.05 -11.12
N CYS A 202 2.00 36.50 -10.66
CA CYS A 202 2.22 35.05 -10.53
C CYS A 202 2.05 34.62 -9.07
N TYR A 203 1.11 33.70 -8.80
CA TYR A 203 0.80 33.22 -7.45
C TYR A 203 1.88 32.28 -6.90
N LEU A 204 2.41 32.58 -5.71
CA LEU A 204 3.31 31.72 -4.95
C LEU A 204 2.72 31.43 -3.55
N PRO A 205 2.21 30.23 -3.27
CA PRO A 205 1.75 29.88 -1.93
C PRO A 205 2.90 29.60 -0.97
N LEU A 206 2.81 30.13 0.25
CA LEU A 206 3.60 29.68 1.40
C LEU A 206 2.66 29.47 2.58
N GLU A 207 2.81 28.33 3.27
CA GLU A 207 2.01 28.12 4.48
C GLU A 207 2.48 29.05 5.60
N PRO A 208 1.56 29.62 6.39
CA PRO A 208 1.88 30.58 7.45
C PRO A 208 2.73 29.96 8.58
N HIS A 209 2.67 28.63 8.73
CA HIS A 209 3.42 27.87 9.72
C HIS A 209 4.78 27.35 9.20
N PHE A 210 5.21 27.69 7.99
CA PHE A 210 6.55 27.31 7.52
C PHE A 210 7.65 27.98 8.33
N PRO A 211 8.80 27.30 8.56
CA PRO A 211 9.94 27.91 9.23
C PRO A 211 10.42 29.17 8.50
N SER A 212 10.77 30.21 9.25
CA SER A 212 11.20 31.51 8.73
C SER A 212 12.37 31.38 7.75
N GLY A 213 13.35 30.53 8.03
CA GLY A 213 14.48 30.24 7.15
C GLY A 213 14.05 29.68 5.79
N ARG A 214 13.02 28.82 5.73
CA ARG A 214 12.48 28.27 4.47
C ARG A 214 11.72 29.34 3.68
N MET A 215 10.90 30.14 4.36
CA MET A 215 10.19 31.26 3.74
C MET A 215 11.20 32.24 3.13
N ALA A 216 12.20 32.64 3.91
CA ALA A 216 13.29 33.54 3.51
C ALA A 216 14.02 33.04 2.25
N ARG A 217 14.43 31.77 2.20
CA ARG A 217 15.08 31.18 1.02
C ARG A 217 14.16 31.15 -0.20
N THR A 218 12.89 30.78 0.00
CA THR A 218 11.92 30.69 -1.09
C THR A 218 11.63 32.07 -1.69
N LEU A 219 11.40 33.09 -0.84
CA LEU A 219 11.21 34.48 -1.25
C LEU A 219 12.43 35.03 -1.99
N THR A 220 13.64 34.77 -1.48
CA THR A 220 14.89 35.19 -2.14
C THR A 220 15.05 34.51 -3.51
N ARG A 221 14.86 33.19 -3.59
CA ARG A 221 15.00 32.44 -4.84
C ARG A 221 13.96 32.86 -5.89
N ALA A 222 12.75 33.18 -5.43
CA ALA A 222 11.70 33.68 -6.29
C ALA A 222 11.85 35.16 -6.69
N GLU A 223 12.88 35.84 -6.18
CA GLU A 223 13.05 37.30 -6.30
C GLU A 223 11.76 38.05 -5.94
N CYS A 224 11.03 37.52 -4.96
CA CYS A 224 9.68 37.95 -4.63
C CYS A 224 9.71 39.37 -4.07
N ARG A 225 8.92 40.28 -4.66
CA ARG A 225 8.81 41.68 -4.22
C ARG A 225 7.54 41.97 -3.44
N TRP A 226 6.58 41.05 -3.47
CA TRP A 226 5.22 41.27 -2.99
C TRP A 226 4.79 40.11 -2.11
N VAL A 227 4.36 40.42 -0.90
CA VAL A 227 3.80 39.42 0.03
C VAL A 227 2.40 39.88 0.42
N LEU A 228 1.38 39.10 0.07
CA LEU A 228 0.05 39.20 0.65
C LEU A 228 0.02 38.34 1.92
N ALA A 229 -0.27 38.94 3.07
CA ALA A 229 -0.33 38.20 4.33
C ALA A 229 -1.35 38.82 5.28
N GLU A 230 -1.69 38.07 6.33
CA GLU A 230 -2.33 38.64 7.52
C GLU A 230 -1.34 39.57 8.27
N ARG A 231 -1.80 40.31 9.28
CA ARG A 231 -0.96 41.30 9.97
C ARG A 231 0.16 40.68 10.79
N GLU A 232 -0.12 39.59 11.48
CA GLU A 232 0.79 38.96 12.45
C GLU A 232 1.05 37.53 11.99
N VAL A 233 2.23 37.30 11.42
CA VAL A 233 2.66 35.95 10.97
C VAL A 233 4.12 35.84 11.42
N PRO A 234 4.39 35.43 12.67
CA PRO A 234 5.72 35.53 13.25
C PRO A 234 6.85 34.89 12.43
N PRO A 235 6.68 33.70 11.82
CA PRO A 235 7.71 33.13 10.95
C PRO A 235 8.00 33.99 9.72
N LEU A 236 6.98 34.64 9.16
CA LEU A 236 7.14 35.58 8.04
C LEU A 236 7.81 36.88 8.51
N ASP A 237 7.45 37.41 9.68
CA ASP A 237 8.07 38.60 10.25
C ASP A 237 9.58 38.43 10.40
N GLU A 238 10.01 37.27 10.92
CA GLU A 238 11.41 36.90 11.02
C GLU A 238 12.05 36.70 9.63
N ALA A 239 11.36 36.04 8.70
CA ALA A 239 11.85 35.85 7.34
C ALA A 239 12.07 37.19 6.59
N LEU A 240 11.30 38.22 6.92
CA LEU A 240 11.36 39.54 6.31
C LEU A 240 12.31 40.53 7.02
N ALA A 241 12.83 40.21 8.21
CA ALA A 241 13.60 41.13 9.05
C ALA A 241 14.79 41.81 8.33
N ASP A 242 15.45 41.11 7.40
CA ASP A 242 16.57 41.62 6.59
C ASP A 242 16.20 41.85 5.11
N ARG A 243 14.90 42.04 4.80
CA ARG A 243 14.37 42.09 3.42
C ARG A 243 13.47 43.32 3.18
N ASP A 244 13.98 44.51 3.49
CA ASP A 244 13.25 45.80 3.31
C ASP A 244 12.71 46.05 1.88
N ALA A 245 13.28 45.38 0.87
CA ALA A 245 12.82 45.48 -0.52
C ALA A 245 11.50 44.75 -0.80
N VAL A 246 11.10 43.82 0.08
CA VAL A 246 9.85 43.05 -0.04
C VAL A 246 8.71 43.87 0.56
N ARG A 247 7.67 44.12 -0.24
CA ARG A 247 6.49 44.86 0.20
C ARG A 247 5.44 43.90 0.70
N ARG A 248 5.19 43.94 2.01
CA ARG A 248 4.05 43.28 2.63
C ARG A 248 2.79 44.11 2.44
N VAL A 249 1.72 43.46 2.00
CA VAL A 249 0.38 44.01 1.91
C VAL A 249 -0.51 43.20 2.86
N ASP A 250 -1.06 43.87 3.86
CA ASP A 250 -2.01 43.28 4.79
C ASP A 250 -3.36 43.06 4.07
N VAL A 251 -3.75 41.80 3.92
CA VAL A 251 -4.97 41.41 3.19
C VAL A 251 -6.21 42.02 3.85
N ARG A 252 -6.29 42.01 5.18
CA ARG A 252 -7.46 42.46 5.93
C ARG A 252 -7.57 43.98 5.89
N GLU A 253 -6.46 44.69 6.05
CA GLU A 253 -6.43 46.15 5.97
C GLU A 253 -6.90 46.65 4.60
N VAL A 254 -6.49 45.97 3.52
CA VAL A 254 -6.94 46.32 2.16
C VAL A 254 -8.42 45.99 1.97
N ILE A 255 -8.88 44.83 2.46
CA ILE A 255 -10.29 44.43 2.40
C ILE A 255 -11.19 45.38 3.21
N ASP A 256 -10.75 45.90 4.34
CA ASP A 256 -11.53 46.80 5.20
C ASP A 256 -11.43 48.28 4.76
N GLY A 257 -10.49 48.60 3.86
CA GLY A 257 -10.24 49.95 3.35
C GLY A 257 -11.27 50.46 2.32
N ASP A 258 -11.09 51.71 1.87
CA ASP A 258 -11.95 52.39 0.89
C ASP A 258 -11.50 52.21 -0.57
N GLY A 259 -10.68 51.19 -0.84
CA GLY A 259 -10.16 50.90 -2.17
C GLY A 259 -11.26 50.58 -3.20
N PRO A 260 -10.98 50.76 -4.51
CA PRO A 260 -11.97 50.46 -5.55
C PRO A 260 -12.35 48.97 -5.54
N ARG A 261 -13.66 48.68 -5.72
CA ARG A 261 -14.23 47.33 -5.70
C ARG A 261 -14.66 46.79 -7.07
N HIS A 262 -14.54 47.60 -8.12
CA HIS A 262 -14.85 47.20 -9.48
C HIS A 262 -13.68 46.43 -10.11
N ASP A 263 -14.00 45.58 -11.10
CA ASP A 263 -13.01 44.75 -11.78
C ASP A 263 -11.91 45.61 -12.42
N PRO A 264 -10.62 45.30 -12.21
CA PRO A 264 -9.52 46.12 -12.71
C PRO A 264 -9.34 46.03 -14.23
N ALA A 265 -9.86 44.99 -14.88
CA ALA A 265 -9.79 44.75 -16.32
C ALA A 265 -8.35 44.84 -16.89
N ILE A 266 -7.35 44.38 -16.12
CA ILE A 266 -5.96 44.29 -16.56
C ILE A 266 -5.85 43.12 -17.55
N PRO A 267 -5.38 43.33 -18.78
CA PRO A 267 -5.24 42.25 -19.74
C PRO A 267 -4.21 41.22 -19.31
N VAL A 268 -4.59 39.94 -19.28
CA VAL A 268 -3.72 38.81 -18.94
C VAL A 268 -3.73 37.80 -20.09
N ALA A 269 -2.54 37.48 -20.62
CA ALA A 269 -2.37 36.55 -21.73
C ALA A 269 -2.35 35.10 -21.25
N GLY A 270 -2.60 34.15 -22.16
CA GLY A 270 -2.67 32.72 -21.82
C GLY A 270 -1.32 32.09 -21.51
N ASP A 271 -0.27 32.60 -22.15
CA ASP A 271 1.12 32.22 -21.95
C ASP A 271 1.79 32.93 -20.77
N GLN A 272 1.07 33.83 -20.08
CA GLN A 272 1.57 34.44 -18.85
C GLN A 272 1.56 33.44 -17.68
N LEU A 273 2.54 33.59 -16.78
CA LEU A 273 2.63 32.79 -15.56
C LEU A 273 1.39 33.01 -14.67
N ALA A 274 0.70 31.92 -14.36
CA ALA A 274 -0.38 31.91 -13.37
C ALA A 274 0.17 31.71 -11.97
N TYR A 275 1.07 30.74 -11.80
CA TYR A 275 1.60 30.37 -10.50
C TYR A 275 3.00 29.76 -10.58
N VAL A 276 3.66 29.75 -9.43
CA VAL A 276 4.88 28.99 -9.18
C VAL A 276 4.73 28.20 -7.88
N TYR A 277 4.89 26.87 -8.00
CA TYR A 277 4.92 25.97 -6.86
C TYR A 277 6.34 25.45 -6.65
N PHE A 278 6.82 25.52 -5.42
CA PHE A 278 8.12 24.97 -5.06
C PHE A 278 8.00 23.51 -4.67
N THR A 279 8.70 22.64 -5.40
CA THR A 279 8.86 21.24 -5.05
C THR A 279 10.25 21.01 -4.47
N SER A 280 10.44 19.87 -3.79
CA SER A 280 11.76 19.37 -3.41
C SER A 280 12.67 19.21 -4.64
N GLY A 281 13.98 19.45 -4.46
CA GLY A 281 14.98 19.35 -5.53
C GLY A 281 16.05 18.31 -5.23
N SER A 282 16.53 17.60 -6.25
CA SER A 282 17.53 16.53 -6.12
C SER A 282 18.91 16.97 -5.62
N THR A 283 19.23 18.27 -5.66
CA THR A 283 20.47 18.85 -5.09
C THR A 283 20.23 19.57 -3.75
N GLY A 284 19.11 19.26 -3.10
CA GLY A 284 18.75 19.79 -1.79
C GLY A 284 18.28 21.24 -1.69
N GLU A 285 18.06 21.88 -2.83
CA GLU A 285 17.45 23.20 -2.92
C GLU A 285 16.10 23.13 -3.67
N PRO A 286 14.98 23.59 -3.06
CA PRO A 286 13.65 23.57 -3.66
C PRO A 286 13.61 24.26 -5.03
N LYS A 287 12.90 23.67 -5.99
CA LYS A 287 12.76 24.16 -7.37
C LYS A 287 11.35 24.69 -7.61
N GLY A 288 11.21 25.90 -8.14
CA GLY A 288 9.91 26.50 -8.44
C GLY A 288 9.47 26.15 -9.85
N ALA A 289 8.42 25.33 -10.03
CA ALA A 289 7.86 25.00 -11.34
C ALA A 289 6.97 26.15 -11.84
N LEU A 290 7.26 26.65 -13.04
CA LEU A 290 6.58 27.79 -13.65
C LEU A 290 5.41 27.36 -14.53
N CYS A 291 4.18 27.65 -14.13
CA CYS A 291 2.97 27.24 -14.88
C CYS A 291 2.20 28.45 -15.43
N GLU A 292 1.70 28.30 -16.64
CA GLU A 292 1.03 29.36 -17.40
C GLU A 292 -0.50 29.23 -17.30
N HIS A 293 -1.20 30.34 -17.54
CA HIS A 293 -2.67 30.40 -17.42
C HIS A 293 -3.41 29.41 -18.32
N ASP A 294 -2.95 29.18 -19.55
CA ASP A 294 -3.60 28.23 -20.47
C ASP A 294 -3.46 26.78 -19.99
N GLY A 295 -2.28 26.38 -19.48
CA GLY A 295 -2.05 25.06 -18.91
C GLY A 295 -2.91 24.82 -17.67
N PHE A 296 -2.94 25.80 -16.76
CA PHE A 296 -3.78 25.76 -15.57
C PHE A 296 -5.28 25.66 -15.92
N LEU A 297 -5.78 26.52 -16.81
CA LEU A 297 -7.20 26.52 -17.18
C LEU A 297 -7.59 25.22 -17.90
N ASN A 298 -6.68 24.67 -18.73
CA ASN A 298 -6.88 23.38 -19.36
C ASN A 298 -7.05 22.27 -18.31
N HIS A 299 -6.21 22.25 -17.28
CA HIS A 299 -6.32 21.31 -16.17
C HIS A 299 -7.64 21.46 -15.40
N VAL A 300 -8.05 22.70 -15.07
CA VAL A 300 -9.34 22.96 -14.40
C VAL A 300 -10.52 22.43 -15.22
N TYR A 301 -10.52 22.61 -16.55
CA TYR A 301 -11.55 22.03 -17.40
C TYR A 301 -11.50 20.51 -17.45
N ALA A 302 -10.30 19.89 -17.46
CA ALA A 302 -10.17 18.44 -17.37
C ALA A 302 -10.80 17.91 -16.08
N LYS A 303 -10.55 18.55 -14.93
CA LYS A 303 -11.19 18.20 -13.65
C LYS A 303 -12.71 18.30 -13.73
N ILE A 304 -13.23 19.40 -14.29
CA ILE A 304 -14.68 19.59 -14.44
C ILE A 304 -15.30 18.47 -15.30
N GLU A 305 -14.70 18.16 -16.44
CA GLU A 305 -15.18 17.16 -17.39
C GLU A 305 -15.09 15.74 -16.81
N ASP A 306 -13.93 15.34 -16.33
CA ASP A 306 -13.63 13.94 -15.99
C ASP A 306 -14.17 13.53 -14.62
N LEU A 307 -14.26 14.47 -13.67
CA LEU A 307 -14.95 14.25 -12.39
C LEU A 307 -16.48 14.38 -12.52
N GLY A 308 -16.99 14.84 -13.67
CA GLY A 308 -18.42 15.05 -13.89
C GLY A 308 -19.00 16.09 -12.93
N MET A 309 -18.27 17.19 -12.73
CA MET A 309 -18.73 18.33 -11.93
C MET A 309 -19.94 18.99 -12.60
N ARG A 310 -20.87 19.47 -11.79
CA ARG A 310 -22.16 20.04 -12.18
C ARG A 310 -22.31 21.44 -11.62
N GLU A 311 -23.26 22.17 -12.20
CA GLU A 311 -23.63 23.50 -11.72
C GLU A 311 -24.07 23.43 -10.25
N GLY A 312 -23.51 24.30 -9.41
CA GLY A 312 -23.85 24.40 -8.00
C GLY A 312 -23.17 23.39 -7.06
N ASP A 313 -22.30 22.49 -7.56
CA ASP A 313 -21.60 21.53 -6.70
C ASP A 313 -20.73 22.20 -5.62
N THR A 314 -20.61 21.52 -4.49
CA THR A 314 -19.66 21.78 -3.41
C THR A 314 -18.44 20.88 -3.56
N VAL A 315 -17.27 21.51 -3.70
CA VAL A 315 -15.96 20.82 -3.74
C VAL A 315 -15.27 20.97 -2.39
N ALA A 316 -14.78 19.87 -1.82
CA ALA A 316 -13.93 19.93 -0.63
C ALA A 316 -12.50 20.33 -1.01
N GLN A 317 -12.04 21.46 -0.48
CA GLN A 317 -10.67 21.93 -0.54
C GLN A 317 -9.92 21.34 0.67
N THR A 318 -9.18 20.26 0.42
CA THR A 318 -8.50 19.45 1.44
C THR A 318 -6.99 19.61 1.40
N ALA A 319 -6.43 19.86 0.21
CA ALA A 319 -4.98 19.87 0.02
C ALA A 319 -4.32 21.11 0.63
N PRO A 320 -3.07 21.02 1.11
CA PRO A 320 -2.34 22.20 1.55
C PRO A 320 -2.09 23.21 0.44
N GLN A 321 -2.09 24.50 0.81
CA GLN A 321 -1.98 25.62 -0.11
C GLN A 321 -0.70 25.55 -0.95
N CYS A 322 0.36 24.98 -0.36
CA CYS A 322 1.66 24.77 -1.00
C CYS A 322 1.69 23.58 -1.97
N PHE A 323 0.55 22.91 -2.23
CA PHE A 323 0.37 21.95 -3.31
C PHE A 323 -0.56 22.51 -4.39
N ASP A 324 -0.22 22.27 -5.64
CA ASP A 324 -1.00 22.57 -6.83
C ASP A 324 -2.42 21.98 -6.81
N ILE A 325 -2.57 20.80 -6.21
CA ILE A 325 -3.88 20.16 -5.94
C ILE A 325 -4.86 21.13 -5.26
N SER A 326 -4.38 21.97 -4.34
CA SER A 326 -5.25 22.89 -3.59
C SER A 326 -5.91 23.93 -4.49
N LEU A 327 -5.22 24.34 -5.57
CA LEU A 327 -5.65 25.43 -6.41
C LEU A 327 -6.88 25.04 -7.23
N TRP A 328 -6.90 23.86 -7.85
CA TRP A 328 -8.08 23.44 -8.62
C TRP A 328 -9.28 23.21 -7.71
N GLN A 329 -9.08 22.62 -6.52
CA GLN A 329 -10.16 22.41 -5.53
C GLN A 329 -10.79 23.74 -5.10
N LEU A 330 -9.97 24.79 -5.00
CA LEU A 330 -10.38 26.12 -4.61
C LEU A 330 -11.18 26.84 -5.71
N VAL A 331 -10.78 26.73 -6.98
CA VAL A 331 -11.34 27.59 -8.05
C VAL A 331 -12.21 26.90 -9.09
N ALA A 332 -12.09 25.58 -9.29
CA ALA A 332 -12.93 24.83 -10.23
C ALA A 332 -14.45 24.99 -9.98
N PRO A 333 -14.97 24.89 -8.73
CA PRO A 333 -16.41 25.05 -8.50
C PRO A 333 -16.92 26.45 -8.90
N LEU A 334 -16.05 27.46 -8.87
CA LEU A 334 -16.42 28.83 -9.19
C LEU A 334 -16.84 29.02 -10.65
N LEU A 335 -16.30 28.20 -11.55
CA LEU A 335 -16.65 28.23 -12.98
C LEU A 335 -18.04 27.64 -13.25
N LEU A 336 -18.61 26.93 -12.27
CA LEU A 336 -19.88 26.23 -12.34
C LEU A 336 -20.94 26.83 -11.40
N GLY A 337 -20.73 28.03 -10.83
CA GLY A 337 -21.68 28.58 -9.86
C GLY A 337 -21.75 27.78 -8.55
N GLY A 338 -20.80 26.86 -8.32
CA GLY A 338 -20.66 26.06 -7.11
C GLY A 338 -19.88 26.78 -6.02
N ARG A 339 -19.43 26.02 -5.01
CA ARG A 339 -18.66 26.57 -3.88
C ARG A 339 -17.51 25.67 -3.45
N ALA A 340 -16.44 26.29 -2.94
CA ALA A 340 -15.35 25.59 -2.27
C ALA A 340 -15.61 25.52 -0.75
N LEU A 341 -15.49 24.33 -0.17
CA LEU A 341 -15.48 24.13 1.28
C LEU A 341 -14.03 24.01 1.75
N LEU A 342 -13.54 24.97 2.52
CA LEU A 342 -12.19 24.92 3.07
C LEU A 342 -12.15 23.96 4.25
N VAL A 343 -11.34 22.91 4.13
CA VAL A 343 -11.17 21.88 5.16
C VAL A 343 -9.76 21.99 5.75
N GLU A 344 -9.71 22.16 7.07
CA GLU A 344 -8.46 22.19 7.84
C GLU A 344 -7.77 20.82 7.80
N GLN A 345 -6.44 20.82 7.80
CA GLN A 345 -5.65 19.58 7.79
C GLN A 345 -6.00 18.69 8.98
N GLU A 346 -6.18 19.29 10.16
CA GLU A 346 -6.61 18.66 11.40
C GLU A 346 -7.97 17.99 11.28
N ALA A 347 -8.86 18.54 10.45
CA ALA A 347 -10.16 17.93 10.19
C ALA A 347 -10.04 16.73 9.26
N VAL A 348 -9.18 16.77 8.23
CA VAL A 348 -8.96 15.63 7.31
C VAL A 348 -8.46 14.39 8.05
N VAL A 349 -7.56 14.59 9.03
CA VAL A 349 -7.00 13.49 9.83
C VAL A 349 -7.95 12.96 10.91
N ASP A 350 -8.93 13.75 11.36
CA ASP A 350 -10.03 13.28 12.20
C ASP A 350 -11.21 12.83 11.31
N VAL A 351 -11.21 11.56 10.90
CA VAL A 351 -12.19 11.03 9.94
C VAL A 351 -13.65 11.30 10.34
N HIS A 352 -14.01 11.21 11.61
CA HIS A 352 -15.39 11.48 12.02
C HIS A 352 -15.74 12.96 11.84
N ARG A 353 -14.87 13.87 12.27
CA ARG A 353 -15.05 15.32 12.04
C ARG A 353 -15.07 15.64 10.55
N PHE A 354 -14.21 14.99 9.76
CA PHE A 354 -14.17 15.11 8.31
C PHE A 354 -15.50 14.72 7.67
N VAL A 355 -15.97 13.49 7.93
CA VAL A 355 -17.21 12.96 7.35
C VAL A 355 -18.42 13.80 7.79
N ASP A 356 -18.49 14.19 9.06
CA ASP A 356 -19.54 15.08 9.57
C ASP A 356 -19.56 16.42 8.85
N LEU A 357 -18.38 17.01 8.62
CA LEU A 357 -18.24 18.29 7.94
C LEU A 357 -18.70 18.18 6.47
N LEU A 358 -18.23 17.15 5.77
CA LEU A 358 -18.61 16.86 4.38
C LEU A 358 -20.13 16.64 4.26
N ALA A 359 -20.72 15.86 5.17
CA ALA A 359 -22.16 15.60 5.19
C ALA A 359 -22.97 16.89 5.44
N ARG A 360 -22.60 17.69 6.45
CA ARG A 360 -23.29 18.95 6.79
C ARG A 360 -23.25 19.95 5.63
N GLN A 361 -22.15 19.99 4.90
CA GLN A 361 -21.95 20.90 3.78
C GLN A 361 -22.38 20.29 2.43
N ARG A 362 -22.89 19.05 2.44
CA ARG A 362 -23.40 18.33 1.27
C ARG A 362 -22.35 18.22 0.16
N VAL A 363 -21.12 17.83 0.50
CA VAL A 363 -20.01 17.75 -0.47
C VAL A 363 -20.29 16.69 -1.55
N GLU A 364 -20.30 17.10 -2.82
CA GLU A 364 -20.49 16.21 -3.95
C GLU A 364 -19.18 15.73 -4.59
N VAL A 365 -18.10 16.52 -4.46
CA VAL A 365 -16.80 16.26 -5.11
C VAL A 365 -15.69 16.40 -4.07
N ALA A 366 -14.87 15.36 -3.91
CA ALA A 366 -13.71 15.39 -3.03
C ALA A 366 -12.50 14.74 -3.71
N GLN A 367 -11.30 15.18 -3.31
CA GLN A 367 -10.06 14.50 -3.64
C GLN A 367 -9.22 14.31 -2.37
N LEU A 368 -8.62 13.14 -2.24
CA LEU A 368 -7.72 12.78 -1.15
C LEU A 368 -6.42 12.18 -1.70
N VAL A 369 -5.43 11.99 -0.83
CA VAL A 369 -4.32 11.07 -1.14
C VAL A 369 -4.75 9.65 -0.73
N PRO A 370 -4.24 8.58 -1.38
CA PRO A 370 -4.59 7.19 -1.06
C PRO A 370 -4.52 6.86 0.43
N THR A 371 -3.49 7.33 1.15
CA THR A 371 -3.37 7.17 2.60
C THR A 371 -4.59 7.71 3.39
N TYR A 372 -5.11 8.88 3.05
CA TYR A 372 -6.29 9.45 3.74
C TYR A 372 -7.59 8.74 3.32
N LEU A 373 -7.66 8.25 2.09
CA LEU A 373 -8.78 7.41 1.66
C LEU A 373 -8.82 6.09 2.44
N GLU A 374 -7.67 5.46 2.64
CA GLU A 374 -7.55 4.24 3.43
C GLU A 374 -7.98 4.46 4.88
N LEU A 375 -7.52 5.55 5.50
CA LEU A 375 -7.92 5.94 6.84
C LEU A 375 -9.45 6.16 6.93
N LEU A 376 -10.05 6.84 5.94
CA LEU A 376 -11.50 7.05 5.88
C LEU A 376 -12.26 5.72 5.84
N LEU A 377 -11.83 4.79 4.99
CA LEU A 377 -12.49 3.49 4.83
C LEU A 377 -12.26 2.54 6.01
N ALA A 378 -11.19 2.74 6.78
CA ALA A 378 -10.94 1.98 8.01
C ALA A 378 -11.85 2.47 9.15
N GLU A 379 -11.96 3.78 9.32
CA GLU A 379 -12.67 4.40 10.45
C GLU A 379 -14.18 4.52 10.25
N ARG A 380 -14.64 4.64 9.00
CA ARG A 380 -16.04 4.85 8.65
C ARG A 380 -16.51 3.81 7.63
N PRO A 381 -16.72 2.54 8.05
CA PRO A 381 -17.31 1.53 7.16
C PRO A 381 -18.74 1.91 6.73
N ASP A 382 -19.42 2.79 7.48
CA ASP A 382 -20.72 3.39 7.16
C ASP A 382 -20.61 4.69 6.32
N ALA A 383 -19.42 5.06 5.84
CA ALA A 383 -19.18 6.35 5.17
C ALA A 383 -20.14 6.62 4.00
N ALA A 384 -20.57 5.60 3.26
CA ALA A 384 -21.54 5.76 2.18
C ALA A 384 -22.93 6.20 2.66
N ALA A 385 -23.37 5.72 3.82
CA ALA A 385 -24.61 6.19 4.43
C ALA A 385 -24.46 7.61 4.99
N ALA A 386 -23.27 7.95 5.49
CA ALA A 386 -22.97 9.25 6.06
C ALA A 386 -22.74 10.36 5.01
N LEU A 387 -22.31 10.00 3.80
CA LEU A 387 -22.02 10.91 2.70
C LEU A 387 -22.96 10.67 1.50
N PRO A 388 -24.28 10.87 1.65
CA PRO A 388 -25.25 10.54 0.61
C PRO A 388 -25.16 11.44 -0.63
N ASP A 389 -24.59 12.64 -0.49
CA ASP A 389 -24.44 13.62 -1.57
C ASP A 389 -23.13 13.42 -2.37
N LEU A 390 -22.17 12.64 -1.85
CA LEU A 390 -20.88 12.41 -2.51
C LEU A 390 -21.09 11.68 -3.84
N ARG A 391 -20.65 12.30 -4.94
CA ARG A 391 -20.86 11.80 -6.30
C ARG A 391 -19.58 11.34 -6.98
N VAL A 392 -18.42 11.83 -6.55
CA VAL A 392 -17.12 11.39 -7.05
C VAL A 392 -16.05 11.57 -5.99
N MET A 393 -15.16 10.57 -5.87
CA MET A 393 -13.93 10.68 -5.11
C MET A 393 -12.76 10.59 -6.08
N ALA A 394 -11.89 11.58 -6.07
CA ALA A 394 -10.61 11.51 -6.77
C ALA A 394 -9.49 11.16 -5.79
N VAL A 395 -8.43 10.56 -6.29
CA VAL A 395 -7.19 10.35 -5.54
C VAL A 395 -5.99 10.74 -6.36
N THR A 396 -4.96 11.29 -5.72
CA THR A 396 -3.70 11.66 -6.38
C THR A 396 -2.55 11.64 -5.37
N GLY A 397 -1.32 11.88 -5.82
CA GLY A 397 -0.17 12.06 -4.94
C GLY A 397 0.52 10.78 -4.48
N GLU A 398 -0.07 9.59 -4.62
CA GLU A 398 0.56 8.29 -4.33
C GLU A 398 0.12 7.23 -5.34
N ALA A 399 0.86 6.12 -5.44
CA ALA A 399 0.41 4.98 -6.24
C ALA A 399 -0.85 4.37 -5.62
N LEU A 400 -1.91 4.23 -6.42
CA LEU A 400 -3.18 3.69 -5.95
C LEU A 400 -3.17 2.16 -5.96
N LYS A 401 -3.42 1.57 -4.79
CA LYS A 401 -3.44 0.11 -4.59
C LYS A 401 -4.78 -0.50 -4.99
N LYS A 402 -4.75 -1.63 -5.69
CA LYS A 402 -5.95 -2.37 -6.13
C LYS A 402 -6.87 -2.76 -4.97
N GLU A 403 -6.29 -3.14 -3.84
CA GLU A 403 -7.02 -3.46 -2.61
C GLU A 403 -7.81 -2.26 -2.07
N LEU A 404 -7.22 -1.05 -2.10
CA LEU A 404 -7.91 0.16 -1.68
C LEU A 404 -9.10 0.49 -2.61
N VAL A 405 -8.95 0.28 -3.92
CA VAL A 405 -10.03 0.42 -4.91
C VAL A 405 -11.15 -0.60 -4.65
N ARG A 406 -10.79 -1.85 -4.32
CA ARG A 406 -11.76 -2.90 -3.97
C ARG A 406 -12.58 -2.50 -2.74
N ARG A 407 -11.91 -2.03 -1.68
CA ARG A 407 -12.57 -1.54 -0.45
C ARG A 407 -13.47 -0.34 -0.74
N TRP A 408 -13.02 0.61 -1.56
CA TRP A 408 -13.82 1.76 -1.97
C TRP A 408 -15.15 1.32 -2.61
N PHE A 409 -15.13 0.46 -3.63
CA PHE A 409 -16.37 0.01 -4.28
C PHE A 409 -17.20 -0.94 -3.41
N GLY A 410 -16.61 -1.56 -2.38
CA GLY A 410 -17.35 -2.28 -1.35
C GLY A 410 -18.20 -1.35 -0.48
N VAL A 411 -17.69 -0.16 -0.14
CA VAL A 411 -18.42 0.83 0.67
C VAL A 411 -19.30 1.74 -0.21
N PHE A 412 -18.77 2.24 -1.32
CA PHE A 412 -19.42 3.18 -2.25
C PHE A 412 -19.62 2.57 -3.65
N PRO A 413 -20.53 1.60 -3.84
CA PRO A 413 -20.68 0.90 -5.12
C PRO A 413 -21.17 1.80 -6.28
N GLY A 414 -21.80 2.95 -5.96
CA GLY A 414 -22.33 3.90 -6.95
C GLY A 414 -21.46 5.13 -7.20
N VAL A 415 -20.38 5.32 -6.45
CA VAL A 415 -19.54 6.53 -6.51
C VAL A 415 -18.24 6.20 -7.24
N PRO A 416 -17.98 6.80 -8.42
CA PRO A 416 -16.73 6.62 -9.14
C PRO A 416 -15.52 7.03 -8.29
N LEU A 417 -14.45 6.26 -8.45
CA LEU A 417 -13.12 6.57 -7.92
C LEU A 417 -12.22 6.98 -9.09
N VAL A 418 -11.58 8.14 -9.03
CA VAL A 418 -10.74 8.66 -10.12
C VAL A 418 -9.27 8.67 -9.70
N ASN A 419 -8.46 7.81 -10.29
CA ASN A 419 -7.00 7.83 -10.10
C ASN A 419 -6.41 8.97 -10.94
N CYS A 420 -5.87 10.00 -10.31
CA CYS A 420 -5.28 11.13 -11.02
C CYS A 420 -3.76 11.03 -10.98
N TYR A 421 -3.11 11.36 -12.08
CA TYR A 421 -1.66 11.33 -12.20
C TYR A 421 -1.14 12.56 -12.94
N GLY A 422 -0.17 13.22 -12.33
CA GLY A 422 0.67 14.22 -12.96
C GLY A 422 1.71 14.76 -12.00
N LEU A 423 2.30 15.88 -12.38
CA LEU A 423 3.38 16.54 -11.67
C LEU A 423 3.18 18.06 -11.75
N THR A 424 3.73 18.77 -10.78
CA THR A 424 3.67 20.24 -10.74
C THR A 424 4.20 20.90 -12.01
N GLU A 425 5.24 20.31 -12.62
CA GLU A 425 5.82 20.75 -13.89
C GLU A 425 4.86 20.68 -15.10
N VAL A 426 3.73 19.96 -14.97
CA VAL A 426 2.73 19.76 -16.02
C VAL A 426 1.34 20.26 -15.60
N SER A 427 1.30 21.34 -14.80
CA SER A 427 0.05 21.97 -14.37
C SER A 427 -0.90 21.03 -13.63
N ASP A 428 -0.36 20.32 -12.62
CA ASP A 428 -1.04 19.33 -11.77
C ASP A 428 -1.22 17.97 -12.48
N ASP A 429 -2.42 17.61 -12.96
CA ASP A 429 -2.66 16.29 -13.55
C ASP A 429 -2.48 16.23 -15.08
N SER A 430 -2.08 15.06 -15.57
CA SER A 430 -1.90 14.71 -16.99
C SER A 430 -2.79 13.53 -17.42
N ASN A 431 -3.23 12.69 -16.48
CA ASN A 431 -4.15 11.57 -16.72
C ASN A 431 -5.23 11.49 -15.64
N HIS A 432 -6.40 10.99 -16.03
CA HIS A 432 -7.51 10.66 -15.13
C HIS A 432 -8.06 9.25 -15.41
N GLY A 433 -7.79 8.31 -14.50
CA GLY A 433 -8.34 6.95 -14.50
C GLY A 433 -9.69 6.88 -13.80
N VAL A 434 -10.77 7.17 -14.54
CA VAL A 434 -12.14 7.12 -14.01
C VAL A 434 -12.60 5.67 -13.87
N MET A 435 -12.73 5.19 -12.64
CA MET A 435 -13.17 3.83 -12.34
C MET A 435 -14.60 3.83 -11.79
N ARG A 436 -15.40 2.86 -12.24
CA ARG A 436 -16.76 2.59 -11.74
C ARG A 436 -16.91 1.21 -11.11
N ALA A 437 -15.85 0.41 -11.19
CA ALA A 437 -15.71 -0.91 -10.60
C ALA A 437 -14.21 -1.20 -10.47
N LEU A 438 -13.87 -2.28 -9.76
CA LEU A 438 -12.50 -2.75 -9.68
C LEU A 438 -11.97 -3.09 -11.09
N PRO A 439 -10.85 -2.50 -11.55
CA PRO A 439 -10.25 -2.87 -12.83
C PRO A 439 -9.80 -4.33 -12.84
N GLY A 440 -9.94 -5.00 -13.99
CA GLY A 440 -9.48 -6.39 -14.17
C GLY A 440 -7.95 -6.55 -14.26
N HIS A 441 -7.19 -5.46 -14.15
CA HIS A 441 -5.73 -5.45 -14.25
C HIS A 441 -5.07 -5.69 -12.87
N ARG A 442 -3.81 -6.17 -12.88
CA ARG A 442 -3.00 -6.36 -11.66
C ARG A 442 -2.67 -5.03 -10.99
N SER A 443 -2.26 -4.04 -11.77
CA SER A 443 -2.00 -2.66 -11.34
C SER A 443 -3.18 -1.75 -11.67
N ILE A 444 -3.35 -0.65 -10.91
CA ILE A 444 -4.35 0.37 -11.25
C ILE A 444 -3.78 1.28 -12.35
N PRO A 445 -4.42 1.35 -13.53
CA PRO A 445 -3.94 2.22 -14.60
C PRO A 445 -3.93 3.70 -14.21
N LEU A 446 -3.05 4.48 -14.82
CA LEU A 446 -3.05 5.94 -14.69
C LEU A 446 -4.27 6.59 -15.38
N GLY A 447 -4.89 5.87 -16.33
CA GLY A 447 -6.08 6.31 -17.06
C GLY A 447 -5.79 7.10 -18.33
N ASP A 448 -6.86 7.66 -18.89
CA ASP A 448 -6.82 8.42 -20.13
C ASP A 448 -6.07 9.75 -19.94
N THR A 449 -5.37 10.18 -21.00
CA THR A 449 -4.71 11.48 -21.02
C THR A 449 -5.74 12.61 -21.08
N ILE A 450 -5.56 13.64 -20.24
CA ILE A 450 -6.50 14.76 -20.16
C ILE A 450 -6.50 15.61 -21.43
N ARG A 451 -7.56 16.40 -21.63
CA ARG A 451 -7.73 17.30 -22.79
C ARG A 451 -6.47 18.10 -23.13
N ASN A 452 -6.19 18.25 -24.42
CA ASN A 452 -5.05 19.01 -25.00
C ASN A 452 -3.64 18.59 -24.55
N CYS A 453 -3.50 17.48 -23.84
CA CYS A 453 -2.22 16.94 -23.41
C CYS A 453 -1.85 15.71 -24.22
N ARG A 454 -0.56 15.38 -24.22
CA ARG A 454 -0.05 14.13 -24.75
C ARG A 454 0.88 13.49 -23.72
N VAL A 455 0.80 12.17 -23.61
CA VAL A 455 1.67 11.36 -22.77
C VAL A 455 2.30 10.27 -23.61
N HIS A 456 3.62 10.25 -23.62
CA HIS A 456 4.43 9.32 -24.37
C HIS A 456 5.21 8.42 -23.42
N VAL A 457 5.46 7.18 -23.84
CA VAL A 457 6.48 6.31 -23.22
C VAL A 457 7.64 6.25 -24.18
N VAL A 458 8.83 6.63 -23.71
CA VAL A 458 10.00 6.81 -24.58
C VAL A 458 11.27 6.15 -24.03
N ASP A 459 12.21 5.92 -24.92
CA ASP A 459 13.58 5.54 -24.57
C ASP A 459 14.44 6.75 -24.18
N GLU A 460 15.72 6.51 -23.88
CA GLU A 460 16.66 7.55 -23.45
C GLU A 460 16.95 8.61 -24.52
N GLN A 461 16.61 8.33 -25.79
CA GLN A 461 16.76 9.23 -26.94
C GLN A 461 15.44 9.91 -27.33
N LEU A 462 14.38 9.76 -26.52
CA LEU A 462 13.02 10.24 -26.79
C LEU A 462 12.31 9.55 -27.97
N HIS A 463 12.79 8.37 -28.39
CA HIS A 463 12.02 7.55 -29.33
C HIS A 463 10.85 6.87 -28.62
N LEU A 464 9.68 6.86 -29.24
CA LEU A 464 8.53 6.11 -28.75
C LEU A 464 8.87 4.63 -28.67
N VAL A 465 8.54 4.00 -27.55
CA VAL A 465 8.69 2.55 -27.37
C VAL A 465 7.44 1.80 -27.84
N PRO A 466 7.58 0.53 -28.26
CA PRO A 466 6.44 -0.34 -28.56
C PRO A 466 5.40 -0.44 -27.43
N ILE A 467 4.14 -0.68 -27.80
CA ILE A 467 3.10 -1.07 -26.83
C ILE A 467 3.60 -2.31 -26.08
N GLY A 468 3.57 -2.24 -24.75
CA GLY A 468 4.07 -3.25 -23.83
C GLY A 468 5.48 -2.99 -23.31
N ALA A 469 6.30 -2.25 -24.05
CA ALA A 469 7.67 -1.98 -23.65
C ALA A 469 7.71 -0.94 -22.51
N PRO A 470 8.57 -1.15 -21.50
CA PRO A 470 8.82 -0.15 -20.47
C PRO A 470 9.62 1.03 -21.04
N GLY A 471 9.38 2.22 -20.50
CA GLY A 471 10.16 3.41 -20.82
C GLY A 471 9.83 4.57 -19.89
N GLU A 472 10.48 5.70 -20.11
CA GLU A 472 10.20 6.93 -19.36
C GLU A 472 8.87 7.52 -19.82
N ILE A 473 8.02 7.92 -18.87
CA ILE A 473 6.79 8.66 -19.12
C ILE A 473 7.15 10.13 -19.32
N VAL A 474 6.78 10.69 -20.47
CA VAL A 474 7.00 12.11 -20.78
C VAL A 474 5.69 12.76 -21.21
N MET A 475 5.52 14.03 -20.87
CA MET A 475 4.29 14.78 -21.16
C MET A 475 4.59 15.89 -22.16
N ALA A 476 3.63 16.17 -23.03
CA ALA A 476 3.71 17.26 -23.99
C ALA A 476 2.37 17.99 -24.14
N GLY A 477 2.43 19.20 -24.68
CA GLY A 477 1.27 20.05 -24.96
C GLY A 477 1.08 21.15 -23.92
N VAL A 478 -0.14 21.67 -23.83
CA VAL A 478 -0.45 22.90 -23.09
C VAL A 478 -0.22 22.79 -21.58
N CYS A 479 -0.23 21.58 -21.02
CA CYS A 479 0.01 21.34 -19.60
C CYS A 479 1.44 21.62 -19.16
N VAL A 480 2.42 21.46 -20.06
CA VAL A 480 3.84 21.56 -19.74
C VAL A 480 4.20 23.01 -19.42
N GLY A 481 4.72 23.24 -18.21
CA GLY A 481 5.16 24.54 -17.73
C GLY A 481 6.36 25.10 -18.49
N ARG A 482 6.74 26.34 -18.15
CA ARG A 482 7.83 27.07 -18.81
C ARG A 482 9.22 26.55 -18.43
N GLY A 483 9.35 25.95 -17.25
CA GLY A 483 10.62 25.51 -16.69
C GLY A 483 10.69 25.70 -15.19
N TYR A 484 11.92 25.74 -14.66
CA TYR A 484 12.18 26.05 -13.27
C TYR A 484 12.62 27.50 -13.07
N LEU A 485 12.05 28.15 -12.05
CA LEU A 485 12.32 29.54 -11.70
C LEU A 485 13.81 29.74 -11.37
N ASN A 486 14.43 30.65 -12.13
CA ASN A 486 15.84 31.04 -11.99
C ASN A 486 16.83 29.85 -12.03
N ASP A 487 16.49 28.79 -12.78
CA ASP A 487 17.29 27.56 -12.86
C ASP A 487 17.33 26.99 -14.30
N PRO A 488 18.06 27.65 -15.22
CA PRO A 488 18.10 27.27 -16.63
C PRO A 488 18.75 25.90 -16.85
N ASP A 489 19.73 25.52 -16.02
CA ASP A 489 20.46 24.25 -16.15
C ASP A 489 19.55 23.06 -15.85
N ARG A 490 18.81 23.09 -14.72
CA ARG A 490 17.82 22.04 -14.44
C ARG A 490 16.67 22.07 -15.43
N THR A 491 16.29 23.25 -15.91
CA THR A 491 15.25 23.37 -16.95
C THR A 491 15.67 22.63 -18.21
N ALA A 492 16.86 22.91 -18.75
CA ALA A 492 17.36 22.28 -19.96
C ALA A 492 17.57 20.76 -19.83
N ALA A 493 17.74 20.24 -18.62
CA ALA A 493 17.92 18.82 -18.38
C ALA A 493 16.63 17.99 -18.56
N VAL A 494 15.45 18.58 -18.30
CA VAL A 494 14.17 17.84 -18.27
C VAL A 494 13.05 18.47 -19.10
N TYR A 495 13.16 19.75 -19.48
CA TYR A 495 12.26 20.41 -20.41
C TYR A 495 12.89 20.48 -21.81
N GLY A 496 12.09 20.18 -22.82
CA GLY A 496 12.50 20.20 -24.21
C GLY A 496 11.32 20.45 -25.15
N HIS A 497 11.48 19.99 -26.39
CA HIS A 497 10.45 20.07 -27.42
C HIS A 497 9.93 18.68 -27.74
N ASP A 498 8.62 18.58 -28.02
CA ASP A 498 8.02 17.34 -28.51
C ASP A 498 8.57 17.03 -29.92
N PRO A 499 9.34 15.95 -30.11
CA PRO A 499 9.93 15.63 -31.41
C PRO A 499 8.86 15.23 -32.44
N TYR A 500 7.65 14.87 -32.01
CA TYR A 500 6.56 14.44 -32.88
C TYR A 500 5.53 15.55 -33.16
N ARG A 501 5.53 16.64 -32.37
CA ARG A 501 4.72 17.84 -32.61
C ARG A 501 5.57 19.09 -32.42
N PRO A 502 6.32 19.49 -33.47
CA PRO A 502 7.17 20.67 -33.43
C PRO A 502 6.36 21.93 -33.05
N GLY A 503 6.73 22.56 -31.94
CA GLY A 503 6.06 23.74 -31.39
C GLY A 503 5.58 23.55 -29.96
N ASP A 504 5.29 22.31 -29.56
CA ASP A 504 4.87 22.01 -28.19
C ASP A 504 6.08 21.72 -27.29
N ARG A 505 5.97 22.14 -26.01
CA ARG A 505 6.95 21.78 -24.97
C ARG A 505 6.75 20.32 -24.55
N LEU A 506 7.84 19.69 -24.14
CA LEU A 506 7.88 18.35 -23.58
C LEU A 506 8.58 18.38 -22.22
N TYR A 507 8.08 17.61 -21.27
CA TYR A 507 8.66 17.45 -19.94
C TYR A 507 8.94 15.97 -19.63
N ARG A 508 10.15 15.71 -19.15
CA ARG A 508 10.64 14.39 -18.71
C ARG A 508 10.35 14.19 -17.23
N SER A 509 9.45 13.26 -16.89
CA SER A 509 8.96 13.09 -15.52
C SER A 509 9.93 12.35 -14.59
N GLY A 510 10.83 11.54 -15.13
CA GLY A 510 11.61 10.55 -14.40
C GLY A 510 10.81 9.32 -13.92
N ASP A 511 9.50 9.29 -14.15
CA ASP A 511 8.64 8.14 -13.91
C ASP A 511 8.78 7.14 -15.06
N PHE A 512 8.72 5.84 -14.74
CA PHE A 512 8.74 4.76 -15.70
C PHE A 512 7.40 4.04 -15.73
N GLY A 513 7.00 3.65 -16.93
CA GLY A 513 5.77 2.94 -17.17
C GLY A 513 5.78 2.22 -18.50
N ARG A 514 4.63 1.65 -18.85
CA ARG A 514 4.38 1.09 -20.18
C ARG A 514 2.93 1.28 -20.56
N ARG A 515 2.67 1.31 -21.86
CA ARG A 515 1.31 1.23 -22.39
C ARG A 515 0.94 -0.22 -22.63
N LEU A 516 -0.18 -0.67 -22.08
CA LEU A 516 -0.70 -2.01 -22.30
C LEU A 516 -1.45 -2.10 -23.64
N PRO A 517 -1.63 -3.31 -24.22
CA PRO A 517 -2.45 -3.51 -25.42
C PRO A 517 -3.90 -3.03 -25.29
N SER A 518 -4.44 -2.96 -24.07
CA SER A 518 -5.76 -2.37 -23.79
C SER A 518 -5.81 -0.86 -24.06
N GLY A 519 -4.65 -0.20 -24.14
CA GLY A 519 -4.51 1.25 -24.20
C GLY A 519 -4.11 1.87 -22.87
N ASP A 520 -4.28 1.15 -21.75
CA ASP A 520 -4.01 1.62 -20.41
C ASP A 520 -2.52 1.91 -20.15
N PHE A 521 -2.24 2.91 -19.32
CA PHE A 521 -0.90 3.17 -18.79
C PHE A 521 -0.69 2.42 -17.47
N GLU A 522 0.29 1.52 -17.46
CA GLU A 522 0.81 0.91 -16.25
C GLU A 522 2.02 1.68 -15.74
N TYR A 523 1.95 2.13 -14.49
CA TYR A 523 3.05 2.78 -13.79
C TYR A 523 3.96 1.71 -13.14
N LEU A 524 5.26 1.79 -13.41
CA LEU A 524 6.26 0.83 -12.94
C LEU A 524 7.16 1.37 -11.81
N GLY A 525 7.11 2.67 -11.52
CA GLY A 525 7.90 3.31 -10.48
C GLY A 525 8.76 4.46 -10.99
N ARG A 526 9.71 4.92 -10.16
CA ARG A 526 10.72 5.94 -10.51
C ARG A 526 12.07 5.30 -10.73
N ARG A 527 12.89 5.91 -11.60
CA ARG A 527 14.30 5.51 -11.81
C ARG A 527 15.26 6.19 -10.82
N ASP A 528 14.85 7.30 -10.21
CA ASP A 528 15.66 8.08 -9.27
C ASP A 528 15.32 7.78 -7.79
N SER A 529 16.03 8.43 -6.86
CA SER A 529 15.86 8.24 -5.40
C SER A 529 14.71 9.04 -4.80
N GLN A 530 13.81 9.59 -5.63
CA GLN A 530 12.69 10.38 -5.14
C GLN A 530 11.56 9.47 -4.63
N VAL A 531 10.97 9.86 -3.50
CA VAL A 531 9.92 9.07 -2.85
C VAL A 531 8.66 9.90 -2.61
N LYS A 532 7.50 9.25 -2.58
CA LYS A 532 6.24 9.85 -2.15
C LYS A 532 5.84 9.23 -0.82
N ILE A 533 5.76 10.02 0.24
CA ILE A 533 5.37 9.57 1.58
C ILE A 533 4.21 10.45 2.06
N SER A 534 3.06 9.86 2.41
CA SER A 534 1.85 10.59 2.81
C SER A 534 1.41 11.66 1.79
N GLY A 535 1.60 11.40 0.50
CA GLY A 535 1.34 12.32 -0.60
C GLY A 535 2.40 13.42 -0.81
N PHE A 536 3.40 13.53 0.08
CA PHE A 536 4.48 14.50 -0.07
C PHE A 536 5.57 13.94 -0.98
N ARG A 537 5.93 14.71 -2.01
CA ARG A 537 7.07 14.43 -2.88
C ARG A 537 8.36 14.85 -2.18
N ILE A 538 9.17 13.88 -1.78
CA ILE A 538 10.37 14.09 -0.97
C ILE A 538 11.62 13.67 -1.76
N GLU A 539 12.59 14.58 -1.83
CA GLU A 539 13.91 14.30 -2.38
C GLU A 539 14.84 13.95 -1.24
N ILE A 540 15.27 12.69 -1.18
CA ILE A 540 16.16 12.19 -0.11
C ILE A 540 17.45 13.03 -0.04
N GLY A 541 17.99 13.45 -1.19
CA GLY A 541 19.17 14.30 -1.26
C GLY A 541 19.01 15.64 -0.54
N GLU A 542 17.81 16.23 -0.49
CA GLU A 542 17.55 17.48 0.25
C GLU A 542 17.77 17.34 1.74
N ILE A 543 17.40 16.19 2.28
CA ILE A 543 17.58 15.89 3.68
C ILE A 543 19.05 15.59 3.96
N GLU A 544 19.70 14.81 3.09
CA GLU A 544 21.13 14.47 3.20
C GLU A 544 22.02 15.72 3.18
N ASP A 545 21.78 16.65 2.27
CA ASP A 545 22.55 17.90 2.16
C ASP A 545 22.38 18.78 3.42
N ARG A 546 21.18 18.82 4.00
CA ARG A 546 20.94 19.56 5.26
C ARG A 546 21.52 18.87 6.47
N LEU A 547 21.50 17.54 6.50
CA LEU A 547 22.12 16.74 7.54
C LEU A 547 23.62 17.03 7.64
N LEU A 548 24.30 17.17 6.48
CA LEU A 548 25.72 17.55 6.42
C LEU A 548 26.01 19.00 6.88
N GLN A 549 25.00 19.87 6.95
CA GLN A 549 25.15 21.25 7.43
C GLN A 549 24.98 21.37 8.95
N VAL A 550 24.59 20.30 9.65
CA VAL A 550 24.49 20.28 11.11
C VAL A 550 25.90 20.27 11.71
N PRO A 551 26.26 21.21 12.61
CA PRO A 551 27.58 21.25 13.22
C PRO A 551 27.96 19.92 13.87
N GLY A 552 29.16 19.40 13.55
CA GLY A 552 29.67 18.14 14.07
C GLY A 552 29.34 16.90 13.23
N VAL A 553 28.36 16.97 12.31
CA VAL A 553 28.08 15.88 11.36
C VAL A 553 29.16 15.84 10.28
N LEU A 554 29.77 14.67 10.06
CA LEU A 554 30.84 14.46 9.07
C LEU A 554 30.33 13.80 7.78
N SER A 555 29.35 12.91 7.90
CA SER A 555 28.70 12.23 6.78
C SER A 555 27.27 11.85 7.15
N GLY A 556 26.37 11.76 6.16
CA GLY A 556 24.96 11.49 6.38
C GLY A 556 24.32 10.78 5.18
N ALA A 557 23.40 9.86 5.47
CA ALA A 557 22.60 9.17 4.47
C ALA A 557 21.16 9.00 4.96
N VAL A 558 20.20 9.12 4.05
CA VAL A 558 18.78 8.96 4.34
C VAL A 558 18.24 7.84 3.46
N VAL A 559 17.46 6.96 4.06
CA VAL A 559 16.78 5.83 3.41
C VAL A 559 15.30 5.84 3.78
N VAL A 560 14.51 5.10 3.01
CA VAL A 560 13.12 4.79 3.38
C VAL A 560 13.08 3.38 3.93
N ALA A 561 12.45 3.22 5.09
CA ALA A 561 12.26 1.93 5.77
C ALA A 561 10.80 1.77 6.21
N GLY A 562 10.43 0.59 6.69
CA GLY A 562 9.04 0.24 7.02
C GLY A 562 8.39 -0.63 5.94
N THR A 563 7.09 -0.90 6.07
CA THR A 563 6.35 -1.68 5.07
C THR A 563 6.05 -0.84 3.82
N GLN A 564 5.66 -1.48 2.71
CA GLN A 564 5.10 -0.75 1.55
C GLN A 564 3.84 0.05 1.89
N ASP A 565 3.22 -0.19 3.05
CA ASP A 565 2.00 0.47 3.52
C ASP A 565 2.27 1.63 4.50
N ASP A 566 3.47 1.72 5.08
CA ASP A 566 3.86 2.80 6.00
C ASP A 566 5.35 3.16 5.84
N PRO A 567 5.74 3.76 4.69
CA PRO A 567 7.11 4.15 4.45
C PRO A 567 7.53 5.32 5.34
N GLN A 568 8.67 5.21 6.01
CA GLN A 568 9.23 6.26 6.87
C GLN A 568 10.65 6.64 6.48
N LEU A 569 11.00 7.92 6.66
CA LEU A 569 12.36 8.40 6.48
C LEU A 569 13.24 7.97 7.68
N VAL A 570 14.40 7.41 7.40
CA VAL A 570 15.41 7.05 8.40
C VAL A 570 16.74 7.68 8.01
N ALA A 571 17.33 8.47 8.90
CA ALA A 571 18.63 9.10 8.71
C ALA A 571 19.72 8.38 9.50
N TYR A 572 20.87 8.17 8.87
CA TYR A 572 22.11 7.70 9.48
C TYR A 572 23.16 8.80 9.34
N TYR A 573 23.91 9.09 10.40
CA TYR A 573 24.95 10.13 10.36
C TYR A 573 26.16 9.78 11.23
N THR A 574 27.32 10.35 10.89
CA THR A 574 28.58 10.16 11.61
C THR A 574 29.11 11.47 12.19
N GLY A 575 29.96 11.39 13.21
CA GLY A 575 30.64 12.54 13.82
C GLY A 575 30.62 12.49 15.35
N ASP A 576 31.80 12.44 15.97
CA ASP A 576 31.94 12.31 17.43
C ASP A 576 31.37 13.53 18.18
N ASP A 577 31.55 14.72 17.59
CA ASP A 577 31.03 15.99 18.09
C ASP A 577 29.61 16.31 17.57
N ALA A 578 29.01 15.41 16.78
CA ALA A 578 27.65 15.61 16.27
C ALA A 578 26.62 15.54 17.42
N PRO A 579 25.57 16.39 17.39
CA PRO A 579 24.45 16.28 18.31
C PRO A 579 23.80 14.89 18.29
N ASP A 580 23.07 14.56 19.36
CA ASP A 580 22.20 13.40 19.38
C ASP A 580 21.04 13.53 18.38
N GLY A 581 20.33 12.43 18.11
CA GLY A 581 19.24 12.40 17.12
C GLY A 581 18.22 13.55 17.29
N PRO A 582 17.75 13.85 18.51
CA PRO A 582 16.89 15.01 18.77
C PRO A 582 17.55 16.37 18.46
N GLY A 583 18.83 16.54 18.77
CA GLY A 583 19.60 17.75 18.40
C GLY A 583 19.72 17.94 16.89
N VAL A 584 19.96 16.86 16.16
CA VAL A 584 19.99 16.85 14.69
C VAL A 584 18.60 17.14 14.11
N ALA A 585 17.53 16.50 14.61
CA ALA A 585 16.16 16.73 14.18
C ALA A 585 15.74 18.20 14.37
N ARG A 586 16.05 18.81 15.52
CA ARG A 586 15.81 20.24 15.76
C ARG A 586 16.55 21.12 14.75
N SER A 587 17.81 20.80 14.46
CA SER A 587 18.61 21.55 13.49
C SER A 587 18.02 21.43 12.08
N LEU A 588 17.64 20.23 11.67
CA LEU A 588 16.95 19.98 10.39
C LEU A 588 15.63 20.75 10.30
N GLY A 589 14.81 20.75 11.35
CA GLY A 589 13.51 21.47 11.40
C GLY A 589 13.62 22.99 11.29
N THR A 590 14.80 23.59 11.49
CA THR A 590 15.01 25.01 11.19
C THR A 590 15.07 25.30 9.69
N ALA A 591 15.38 24.29 8.88
CA ALA A 591 15.59 24.41 7.44
C ALA A 591 14.58 23.63 6.60
N LEU A 592 14.09 22.50 7.10
CA LEU A 592 13.17 21.60 6.41
C LEU A 592 11.75 21.70 7.00
N PRO A 593 10.70 21.51 6.19
CA PRO A 593 9.34 21.27 6.69
C PRO A 593 9.28 20.01 7.54
N ASP A 594 8.32 19.96 8.47
CA ASP A 594 8.12 18.83 9.38
C ASP A 594 8.04 17.47 8.66
N TYR A 595 7.35 17.39 7.51
CA TYR A 595 7.21 16.16 6.74
C TYR A 595 8.51 15.65 6.09
N MET A 596 9.57 16.47 6.05
CA MET A 596 10.90 16.10 5.54
C MET A 596 11.90 15.79 6.64
N VAL A 597 11.59 16.09 7.91
CA VAL A 597 12.48 15.78 9.03
C VAL A 597 12.32 14.29 9.34
N PRO A 598 13.40 13.48 9.22
CA PRO A 598 13.29 12.04 9.46
C PRO A 598 12.87 11.73 10.90
N PRO A 599 11.81 10.91 11.11
CA PRO A 599 11.37 10.53 12.45
C PRO A 599 12.36 9.61 13.18
N ARG A 600 13.27 8.94 12.47
CA ARG A 600 14.32 8.08 13.04
C ARG A 600 15.69 8.58 12.61
N LEU A 601 16.55 8.90 13.57
CA LEU A 601 17.94 9.32 13.34
C LEU A 601 18.92 8.46 14.14
N TYR A 602 19.87 7.85 13.46
CA TYR A 602 20.89 6.98 14.05
C TYR A 602 22.28 7.57 13.86
N ARG A 603 22.97 7.85 14.96
CA ARG A 603 24.41 8.10 14.90
C ARG A 603 25.13 6.76 14.76
N VAL A 604 25.99 6.63 13.77
CA VAL A 604 26.80 5.43 13.53
C VAL A 604 28.28 5.81 13.46
N ASP A 605 29.15 4.87 13.80
CA ASP A 605 30.60 5.08 13.70
C ASP A 605 31.02 5.27 12.23
N GLU A 606 30.50 4.42 11.34
CA GLU A 606 30.77 4.47 9.90
C GLU A 606 29.54 4.09 9.07
N LEU A 607 29.39 4.73 7.90
CA LEU A 607 28.35 4.37 6.93
C LEU A 607 28.85 3.20 6.06
N PRO A 608 28.04 2.14 5.86
CA PRO A 608 28.42 1.01 5.02
C PRO A 608 28.61 1.46 3.58
N LEU A 609 29.63 0.93 2.91
CA LEU A 609 29.94 1.22 1.51
C LEU A 609 29.75 -0.04 0.66
N ASN A 610 29.27 0.13 -0.58
CA ASN A 610 29.18 -0.95 -1.56
C ASN A 610 30.52 -1.20 -2.25
N GLY A 611 30.60 -2.23 -3.11
CA GLY A 611 31.81 -2.60 -3.85
C GLY A 611 32.40 -1.50 -4.75
N ASN A 612 31.67 -0.41 -5.00
CA ASN A 612 32.12 0.76 -5.75
C ASN A 612 32.52 1.94 -4.85
N GLY A 613 32.58 1.76 -3.52
CA GLY A 613 32.95 2.79 -2.56
C GLY A 613 31.90 3.89 -2.34
N LYS A 614 30.65 3.67 -2.77
CA LYS A 614 29.51 4.56 -2.47
C LYS A 614 28.76 4.04 -1.25
N ILE A 615 28.07 4.93 -0.53
CA ILE A 615 27.22 4.53 0.61
C ILE A 615 26.19 3.50 0.15
N ASP A 616 26.13 2.37 0.86
CA ASP A 616 25.23 1.27 0.58
C ASP A 616 23.87 1.50 1.25
N LYS A 617 23.01 2.23 0.52
CA LYS A 617 21.64 2.52 0.97
C LYS A 617 20.76 1.28 1.08
N ILE A 618 21.10 0.18 0.40
CA ILE A 618 20.34 -1.08 0.51
C ILE A 618 20.60 -1.70 1.88
N VAL A 619 21.87 -1.78 2.29
CA VAL A 619 22.25 -2.25 3.62
C VAL A 619 21.68 -1.35 4.72
N LEU A 620 21.70 -0.03 4.53
CA LEU A 620 21.11 0.91 5.49
C LEU A 620 19.58 0.74 5.61
N ALA A 621 18.87 0.54 4.50
CA ALA A 621 17.43 0.28 4.52
C ALA A 621 17.09 -1.07 5.19
N ALA A 622 17.90 -2.09 4.96
CA ALA A 622 17.80 -3.37 5.65
C ALA A 622 18.03 -3.20 7.17
N ARG A 623 19.10 -2.51 7.59
CA ARG A 623 19.38 -2.18 9.02
C ARG A 623 18.33 -1.30 9.70
N ALA A 624 17.53 -0.59 8.92
CA ALA A 624 16.42 0.20 9.43
C ALA A 624 15.16 -0.65 9.64
N SER A 625 15.03 -1.73 8.87
CA SER A 625 13.90 -2.67 8.84
C SER A 625 14.10 -3.84 9.79
N ASP A 626 15.31 -4.40 9.81
CA ASP A 626 15.80 -5.24 10.89
C ASP A 626 16.15 -4.32 12.06
N THR A 627 15.66 -4.65 13.25
CA THR A 627 15.89 -3.88 14.49
C THR A 627 17.38 -3.87 14.94
N GLU A 628 18.36 -3.96 14.03
CA GLU A 628 19.79 -4.06 14.32
C GLU A 628 20.44 -2.72 14.69
N GLY A 629 19.87 -1.57 14.27
CA GLY A 629 20.33 -0.24 14.74
C GLY A 629 20.03 0.04 16.23
N ALA A 630 19.50 -0.94 16.94
CA ALA A 630 18.87 -0.76 18.22
C ALA A 630 19.74 -1.29 19.38
N ASP A 631 20.83 -2.03 19.19
CA ASP A 631 21.53 -2.70 20.29
C ASP A 631 22.34 -1.81 21.27
N GLU A 632 22.46 -0.50 21.03
CA GLU A 632 23.31 0.38 21.87
C GLU A 632 22.61 1.15 23.00
N ALA A 633 21.26 1.18 23.04
CA ALA A 633 20.52 1.84 24.12
C ALA A 633 20.00 0.81 25.15
N GLY A 634 20.49 0.86 26.39
CA GLY A 634 20.08 -0.06 27.46
C GLY A 634 18.56 -0.09 27.77
N PRO A 635 18.11 -1.00 28.65
CA PRO A 635 16.69 -1.15 28.98
C PRO A 635 16.08 0.16 29.52
N ALA A 636 14.89 0.50 29.06
CA ALA A 636 14.18 1.71 29.47
C ALA A 636 13.63 1.60 30.91
N PRO A 637 13.52 2.72 31.66
CA PRO A 637 13.00 2.71 33.03
C PRO A 637 11.54 2.22 33.15
N GLU A 638 11.20 1.67 34.32
CA GLU A 638 10.01 0.86 34.62
C GLU A 638 8.66 1.62 34.43
N LEU A 639 7.71 0.99 33.70
CA LEU A 639 6.33 1.44 33.54
C LEU A 639 5.54 1.15 34.84
N VAL A 640 4.94 2.17 35.44
CA VAL A 640 4.40 2.08 36.81
C VAL A 640 2.91 1.73 36.79
N THR A 641 2.12 2.37 35.93
CA THR A 641 0.65 2.23 35.91
C THR A 641 0.16 1.27 34.82
N ASP A 642 -1.07 0.74 34.98
CA ASP A 642 -1.71 -0.09 33.94
C ASP A 642 -1.97 0.72 32.66
N THR A 643 -2.28 2.01 32.80
CA THR A 643 -2.45 2.93 31.67
C THR A 643 -1.14 3.17 30.94
N GLU A 644 0.00 3.32 31.65
CA GLU A 644 1.33 3.39 31.04
C GLU A 644 1.69 2.11 30.28
N ARG A 645 1.40 0.93 30.85
CA ARG A 645 1.59 -0.36 30.17
C ARG A 645 0.72 -0.50 28.92
N ARG A 646 -0.55 -0.06 28.98
CA ARG A 646 -1.45 -0.03 27.82
C ARG A 646 -0.91 0.89 26.73
N VAL A 647 -0.51 2.12 27.07
CA VAL A 647 0.04 3.09 26.12
C VAL A 647 1.32 2.56 25.49
N ALA A 648 2.24 1.98 26.28
CA ALA A 648 3.48 1.39 25.77
C ALA A 648 3.22 0.20 24.82
N ALA A 649 2.27 -0.69 25.13
CA ALA A 649 1.89 -1.80 24.25
C ALA A 649 1.31 -1.30 22.92
N LEU A 650 0.49 -0.24 22.94
CA LEU A 650 -0.03 0.39 21.74
C LEU A 650 1.08 1.04 20.91
N TRP A 651 2.02 1.73 21.55
CA TRP A 651 3.17 2.31 20.86
C TRP A 651 4.07 1.25 20.25
N SER A 652 4.28 0.13 20.93
CA SER A 652 5.04 -1.01 20.40
C SER A 652 4.44 -1.54 19.09
N GLY A 653 3.13 -1.79 19.08
CA GLY A 653 2.42 -2.25 17.88
C GLY A 653 2.42 -1.22 16.74
N LEU A 654 2.29 0.07 17.06
CA LEU A 654 2.20 1.14 16.06
C LEU A 654 3.54 1.60 15.49
N LEU A 655 4.61 1.54 16.29
CA LEU A 655 5.94 2.03 15.93
C LEU A 655 6.90 0.89 15.58
N HIS A 656 6.46 -0.36 15.73
CA HIS A 656 7.29 -1.55 15.56
C HIS A 656 8.56 -1.52 16.43
N VAL A 657 8.45 -0.96 17.64
CA VAL A 657 9.52 -0.92 18.63
C VAL A 657 9.20 -1.94 19.73
N PRO A 658 10.12 -2.84 20.12
CA PRO A 658 9.86 -3.80 21.19
C PRO A 658 9.41 -3.11 22.48
N VAL A 659 8.36 -3.65 23.12
CA VAL A 659 7.70 -3.00 24.27
C VAL A 659 8.64 -2.81 25.46
N GLU A 660 9.67 -3.67 25.58
CA GLU A 660 10.71 -3.63 26.60
C GLU A 660 11.61 -2.38 26.52
N ARG A 661 11.50 -1.62 25.42
CA ARG A 661 12.26 -0.38 25.18
C ARG A 661 11.44 0.88 25.36
N ILE A 662 10.15 0.72 25.62
CA ILE A 662 9.21 1.83 25.78
C ILE A 662 9.04 2.07 27.27
N GLY A 663 9.83 2.99 27.79
CA GLY A 663 9.78 3.40 29.18
C GLY A 663 8.78 4.53 29.42
N ARG A 664 8.57 4.83 30.69
CA ARG A 664 7.67 5.90 31.14
C ARG A 664 7.93 7.27 30.46
N GLU A 665 9.21 7.60 30.31
CA GLU A 665 9.68 8.88 29.74
C GLU A 665 9.92 8.79 28.23
N SER A 666 9.65 7.64 27.60
CA SER A 666 9.77 7.48 26.16
C SER A 666 8.81 8.41 25.45
N ARG A 667 9.31 9.07 24.41
CA ARG A 667 8.60 10.09 23.64
C ARG A 667 8.16 9.53 22.30
N PHE A 668 6.92 9.81 21.91
CA PHE A 668 6.30 9.19 20.72
C PHE A 668 7.09 9.47 19.45
N ALA A 669 7.49 10.72 19.24
CA ALA A 669 8.28 11.13 18.08
C ALA A 669 9.69 10.53 18.06
N GLU A 670 10.35 10.37 19.23
CA GLU A 670 11.71 9.82 19.33
C GLU A 670 11.77 8.32 18.99
N LEU A 671 10.64 7.63 19.11
CA LEU A 671 10.49 6.23 18.75
C LEU A 671 10.00 6.01 17.31
N GLY A 672 9.97 7.06 16.48
CA GLY A 672 9.52 6.98 15.09
C GLY A 672 8.04 7.31 14.88
N GLY A 673 7.38 7.95 15.85
CA GLY A 673 6.00 8.42 15.73
C GLY A 673 5.83 9.48 14.64
N THR A 674 4.88 9.27 13.74
CA THR A 674 4.46 10.20 12.69
C THR A 674 3.05 10.73 12.98
N SER A 675 2.57 11.70 12.21
CA SER A 675 1.17 12.13 12.32
C SER A 675 0.19 10.97 12.06
N LEU A 676 0.52 10.04 11.15
CA LEU A 676 -0.31 8.88 10.85
C LEU A 676 -0.35 7.90 12.02
N SER A 677 0.80 7.56 12.63
CA SER A 677 0.81 6.70 13.80
C SER A 677 0.23 7.40 15.04
N ALA A 678 0.32 8.73 15.15
CA ALA A 678 -0.36 9.50 16.19
C ALA A 678 -1.90 9.45 16.04
N ILE A 679 -2.41 9.49 14.82
CA ILE A 679 -3.84 9.28 14.53
C ILE A 679 -4.25 7.87 14.96
N ARG A 680 -3.51 6.83 14.53
CA ARG A 680 -3.78 5.44 14.92
C ARG A 680 -3.70 5.23 16.44
N LEU A 681 -2.78 5.93 17.12
CA LEU A 681 -2.67 5.92 18.59
C LEU A 681 -3.88 6.56 19.25
N SER A 682 -4.31 7.73 18.77
CA SER A 682 -5.52 8.41 19.25
C SER A 682 -6.73 7.48 19.14
N MET A 683 -6.86 6.76 18.03
CA MET A 683 -7.92 5.77 17.79
C MET A 683 -7.84 4.59 18.76
N ALA A 684 -6.67 3.99 18.95
CA ALA A 684 -6.48 2.87 19.87
C ALA A 684 -6.72 3.23 21.35
N LEU A 685 -6.72 4.53 21.66
CA LEU A 685 -7.08 5.12 22.94
C LEU A 685 -8.51 5.70 22.95
N ASP A 686 -9.39 5.24 22.07
CA ASP A 686 -10.80 5.63 21.99
C ASP A 686 -11.01 7.15 21.86
N ARG A 687 -10.05 7.84 21.23
CA ARG A 687 -10.01 9.30 21.04
C ARG A 687 -10.04 10.11 22.34
N VAL A 688 -9.73 9.47 23.47
CA VAL A 688 -9.55 10.16 24.75
C VAL A 688 -8.38 11.15 24.64
N VAL A 689 -7.37 10.81 23.85
CA VAL A 689 -6.23 11.69 23.52
C VAL A 689 -6.35 12.09 22.06
N SER A 690 -6.37 13.39 21.76
CA SER A 690 -6.42 13.90 20.38
C SER A 690 -5.03 13.95 19.75
N VAL A 691 -4.94 14.04 18.42
CA VAL A 691 -3.64 14.24 17.73
C VAL A 691 -2.97 15.55 18.17
N ALA A 692 -3.75 16.58 18.51
CA ALA A 692 -3.22 17.83 19.07
C ALA A 692 -2.58 17.62 20.45
N ASP A 693 -3.18 16.78 21.30
CA ASP A 693 -2.59 16.39 22.59
C ASP A 693 -1.26 15.63 22.42
N LEU A 694 -1.01 15.05 21.24
CA LEU A 694 0.21 14.30 20.88
C LEU A 694 1.30 15.14 20.19
N LYS A 695 1.01 16.39 19.82
CA LYS A 695 1.87 17.23 18.98
C LYS A 695 3.11 17.77 19.72
N ASP A 696 3.02 17.96 21.03
CA ASP A 696 4.10 18.51 21.87
C ASP A 696 5.04 17.45 22.48
N THR A 697 5.23 16.32 21.79
CA THR A 697 6.11 15.21 22.21
C THR A 697 5.79 14.68 23.63
N PRO A 698 4.55 14.25 23.93
CA PRO A 698 4.23 13.71 25.23
C PRO A 698 4.97 12.39 25.47
N THR A 699 5.38 12.18 26.71
CA THR A 699 5.91 10.89 27.15
C THR A 699 4.78 9.86 27.31
N VAL A 700 5.11 8.58 27.43
CA VAL A 700 4.15 7.53 27.80
C VAL A 700 3.38 7.91 29.08
N ALA A 701 4.06 8.50 30.07
CA ALA A 701 3.43 9.02 31.28
C ALA A 701 2.44 10.17 31.01
N ASP A 702 2.80 11.12 30.14
CA ASP A 702 1.94 12.25 29.81
C ASP A 702 0.66 11.78 29.12
N VAL A 703 0.77 10.87 28.15
CA VAL A 703 -0.37 10.27 27.45
C VAL A 703 -1.23 9.46 28.43
N ALA A 704 -0.63 8.65 29.29
CA ALA A 704 -1.36 7.89 30.29
C ALA A 704 -2.12 8.80 31.27
N ALA A 705 -1.48 9.87 31.75
CA ALA A 705 -2.11 10.85 32.64
C ALA A 705 -3.26 11.62 31.97
N LEU A 706 -3.22 11.81 30.64
CA LEU A 706 -4.33 12.39 29.87
C LEU A 706 -5.50 11.41 29.75
N VAL A 707 -5.21 10.13 29.50
CA VAL A 707 -6.22 9.05 29.45
C VAL A 707 -6.94 8.92 30.79
N ASP A 708 -6.20 8.87 31.90
CA ASP A 708 -6.76 8.72 33.24
C ASP A 708 -7.65 9.92 33.61
N ARG A 709 -7.16 11.15 33.42
CA ARG A 709 -7.89 12.39 33.75
C ARG A 709 -9.18 12.56 32.96
N LYS A 710 -9.18 12.21 31.67
CA LYS A 710 -10.37 12.34 30.82
C LYS A 710 -11.37 11.21 31.07
N SER A 711 -10.91 10.02 31.47
CA SER A 711 -11.76 8.92 31.93
C SER A 711 -12.51 9.26 33.23
N GLU A 712 -11.89 10.03 34.13
CA GLU A 712 -12.53 10.54 35.35
C GLU A 712 -13.61 11.60 35.09
N THR A 713 -13.47 12.40 34.03
CA THR A 713 -14.46 13.43 33.65
C THR A 713 -15.65 12.92 32.83
N GLY A 714 -15.61 11.68 32.31
CA GLY A 714 -16.64 11.08 31.45
C GLY A 714 -17.71 10.24 32.16
N ALA A 715 -17.66 10.11 33.49
CA ALA A 715 -18.59 9.27 34.25
C ALA A 715 -19.98 9.93 34.39
N GLY A 716 -20.87 9.73 33.41
CA GLY A 716 -22.21 10.32 33.48
C GLY A 716 -23.24 9.94 32.43
N VAL A 717 -23.43 8.65 32.11
CA VAL A 717 -24.74 8.17 31.57
C VAL A 717 -25.05 6.78 32.17
N PRO A 718 -26.21 6.58 32.83
CA PRO A 718 -26.59 5.28 33.39
C PRO A 718 -27.32 4.41 32.35
N THR A 719 -26.84 3.19 32.15
CA THR A 719 -27.54 2.14 31.37
C THR A 719 -28.67 1.53 32.21
N PRO A 720 -29.88 1.27 31.67
CA PRO A 720 -30.95 0.65 32.42
C PRO A 720 -30.71 -0.85 32.63
N ALA A 721 -31.05 -1.33 33.83
CA ALA A 721 -31.00 -2.75 34.20
C ALA A 721 -32.08 -3.58 33.47
N VAL A 722 -31.69 -4.78 33.03
CA VAL A 722 -32.60 -5.88 32.68
C VAL A 722 -32.34 -7.05 33.66
N PRO A 723 -33.38 -7.79 34.11
CA PRO A 723 -33.28 -8.71 35.25
C PRO A 723 -32.44 -9.96 35.00
N GLN A 724 -31.75 -10.41 36.05
CA GLN A 724 -31.05 -11.69 36.14
C GLN A 724 -32.04 -12.88 36.08
N ASP A 725 -31.71 -13.95 35.36
CA ASP A 725 -31.27 -15.23 35.96
C ASP A 725 -30.95 -16.27 34.86
N THR A 726 -29.66 -16.54 34.66
CA THR A 726 -29.05 -17.87 34.87
C THR A 726 -27.54 -17.65 34.91
N ARG A 727 -26.93 -17.94 36.05
CA ARG A 727 -25.52 -17.67 36.41
C ARG A 727 -24.53 -17.96 35.26
N PRO A 728 -23.72 -16.98 34.80
CA PRO A 728 -22.51 -17.30 34.07
C PRO A 728 -21.47 -17.84 35.05
N ARG A 729 -20.94 -19.01 34.72
CA ARG A 729 -19.72 -19.58 35.32
C ARG A 729 -18.61 -18.56 35.07
N VAL A 730 -17.90 -18.12 36.12
CA VAL A 730 -16.71 -17.27 35.98
C VAL A 730 -15.71 -18.07 35.14
N VAL A 731 -15.53 -17.69 33.88
CA VAL A 731 -14.47 -18.25 33.02
C VAL A 731 -13.18 -17.56 33.43
N SER A 732 -12.23 -18.33 33.96
CA SER A 732 -10.87 -17.86 34.21
C SER A 732 -10.28 -17.30 32.90
N THR A 733 -9.77 -16.08 32.92
CA THR A 733 -9.23 -15.38 31.74
C THR A 733 -7.81 -15.79 31.37
N GLU A 734 -7.15 -16.61 32.19
CA GLU A 734 -5.80 -17.12 31.94
C GLU A 734 -5.82 -18.62 31.58
N PRO A 735 -5.03 -19.06 30.58
CA PRO A 735 -4.94 -20.46 30.23
C PRO A 735 -4.21 -21.27 31.30
N GLU A 736 -4.68 -22.49 31.55
CA GLU A 736 -3.96 -23.42 32.44
C GLU A 736 -2.72 -23.94 31.72
N PRO A 737 -1.55 -24.04 32.40
CA PRO A 737 -0.34 -24.54 31.79
C PRO A 737 -0.49 -25.97 31.29
N LEU A 738 0.23 -26.32 30.21
CA LEU A 738 0.21 -27.68 29.66
C LEU A 738 0.67 -28.67 30.73
N ARG A 739 -0.14 -29.72 30.93
CA ARG A 739 0.16 -30.73 31.93
C ARG A 739 1.32 -31.62 31.47
N VAL A 740 2.34 -31.74 32.32
CA VAL A 740 3.50 -32.61 32.10
C VAL A 740 3.50 -33.75 33.11
N LEU A 741 3.60 -34.99 32.62
CA LEU A 741 3.79 -36.19 33.45
C LEU A 741 5.18 -36.76 33.21
N ASP A 742 5.96 -36.89 34.28
CA ASP A 742 7.24 -37.57 34.23
C ASP A 742 7.02 -39.09 34.32
N THR A 743 7.58 -39.82 33.36
CA THR A 743 7.49 -41.29 33.25
C THR A 743 8.77 -42.00 33.71
N GLY A 744 9.79 -41.25 34.15
CA GLY A 744 11.10 -41.74 34.58
C GLY A 744 12.05 -42.07 33.41
N ASP A 745 13.35 -42.19 33.69
CA ASP A 745 14.39 -42.43 32.67
C ASP A 745 14.68 -43.94 32.44
N GLY A 746 14.88 -44.36 31.19
CA GLY A 746 15.35 -45.71 30.84
C GLY A 746 15.22 -46.06 29.35
N PRO A 747 15.57 -47.29 28.90
CA PRO A 747 15.60 -47.64 27.47
C PRO A 747 14.34 -48.35 26.91
N ASP A 748 13.29 -48.59 27.71
CA ASP A 748 12.02 -49.23 27.27
C ASP A 748 10.84 -48.24 27.22
N PRO A 749 10.62 -47.56 26.08
CA PRO A 749 9.51 -46.62 25.90
C PRO A 749 8.12 -47.26 26.09
N ALA A 750 7.91 -48.46 25.54
CA ALA A 750 6.61 -49.12 25.54
C ALA A 750 6.21 -49.61 26.94
N GLY A 751 7.15 -50.20 27.70
CA GLY A 751 6.91 -50.61 29.09
C GLY A 751 6.60 -49.43 30.02
N ARG A 752 7.27 -48.28 29.82
CA ARG A 752 6.96 -47.04 30.55
C ARG A 752 5.61 -46.47 30.18
N ALA A 753 5.29 -46.43 28.88
CA ALA A 753 3.98 -46.01 28.40
C ALA A 753 2.86 -46.89 28.98
N ALA A 754 3.05 -48.21 29.06
CA ALA A 754 2.10 -49.13 29.69
C ALA A 754 1.89 -48.83 31.18
N THR A 755 2.97 -48.49 31.90
CA THR A 755 2.92 -48.12 33.33
C THR A 755 2.22 -46.77 33.53
N ALA A 756 2.50 -45.80 32.65
CA ALA A 756 1.92 -44.46 32.69
C ALA A 756 0.49 -44.40 32.13
N ARG A 757 0.00 -45.45 31.45
CA ARG A 757 -1.28 -45.47 30.70
C ARG A 757 -2.46 -44.91 31.50
N ALA A 758 -2.67 -45.39 32.73
CA ALA A 758 -3.81 -44.97 33.53
C ALA A 758 -3.73 -43.48 33.91
N ALA A 759 -2.54 -43.02 34.33
CA ALA A 759 -2.31 -41.62 34.70
C ALA A 759 -2.34 -40.70 33.46
N GLY A 760 -1.75 -41.12 32.35
CA GLY A 760 -1.75 -40.40 31.08
C GLY A 760 -3.16 -40.23 30.51
N ARG A 761 -3.98 -41.29 30.48
CA ARG A 761 -5.38 -41.17 30.03
C ARG A 761 -6.24 -40.31 30.96
N ALA A 762 -6.04 -40.42 32.28
CA ALA A 762 -6.75 -39.56 33.22
C ALA A 762 -6.38 -38.09 33.03
N ALA A 763 -5.08 -37.79 32.88
CA ALA A 763 -4.60 -36.43 32.61
C ALA A 763 -5.11 -35.88 31.26
N LEU A 764 -5.11 -36.70 30.21
CA LEU A 764 -5.65 -36.34 28.91
C LEU A 764 -7.15 -36.02 28.99
N ALA A 765 -7.95 -36.85 29.67
CA ALA A 765 -9.37 -36.62 29.86
C ALA A 765 -9.67 -35.34 30.67
N GLU A 766 -8.82 -35.02 31.66
CA GLU A 766 -8.98 -33.82 32.49
C GLU A 766 -8.61 -32.54 31.74
N SER A 767 -7.51 -32.54 30.98
CA SER A 767 -6.90 -31.32 30.43
C SER A 767 -6.91 -31.19 28.91
N GLY A 768 -7.37 -32.21 28.17
CA GLY A 768 -7.42 -32.21 26.71
C GLY A 768 -6.07 -32.38 26.01
N ALA A 769 -4.95 -32.15 26.69
CA ALA A 769 -3.60 -32.48 26.20
C ALA A 769 -2.64 -32.75 27.36
N VAL A 770 -1.71 -33.69 27.18
CA VAL A 770 -0.70 -34.04 28.20
C VAL A 770 0.63 -34.41 27.56
N LEU A 771 1.71 -33.81 28.06
CA LEU A 771 3.08 -34.16 27.68
C LEU A 771 3.62 -35.25 28.60
N LEU A 772 3.99 -36.38 28.03
CA LEU A 772 4.67 -37.48 28.72
C LEU A 772 6.18 -37.33 28.50
N ARG A 773 6.91 -37.06 29.58
CA ARG A 773 8.36 -36.82 29.58
C ARG A 773 9.11 -38.06 30.07
N GLY A 774 10.26 -38.36 29.46
CA GLY A 774 11.09 -39.52 29.82
C GLY A 774 10.72 -40.83 29.09
N LEU A 775 9.83 -40.79 28.10
CA LEU A 775 9.50 -41.98 27.32
C LEU A 775 10.62 -42.43 26.39
N ASP A 776 11.55 -41.55 26.00
CA ASP A 776 12.75 -41.89 25.23
C ASP A 776 12.46 -42.51 23.85
N VAL A 777 11.41 -42.07 23.16
CA VAL A 777 11.13 -42.51 21.78
C VAL A 777 12.21 -41.99 20.82
N ARG A 778 12.81 -42.87 20.00
CA ARG A 778 13.89 -42.50 19.07
C ARG A 778 13.57 -42.82 17.61
N THR A 779 12.59 -43.68 17.38
CA THR A 779 12.17 -44.10 16.05
C THR A 779 10.66 -44.03 15.88
N PRO A 780 10.13 -43.97 14.64
CA PRO A 780 8.69 -44.09 14.39
C PRO A 780 8.08 -45.39 14.96
N ALA A 781 8.85 -46.49 14.98
CA ALA A 781 8.40 -47.76 15.56
C ALA A 781 8.17 -47.65 17.08
N ASP A 782 9.04 -46.93 17.80
CA ASP A 782 8.86 -46.68 19.23
C ASP A 782 7.57 -45.91 19.51
N VAL A 783 7.22 -44.94 18.65
CA VAL A 783 5.97 -44.16 18.77
C VAL A 783 4.74 -45.05 18.53
N ALA A 784 4.80 -45.98 17.57
CA ALA A 784 3.75 -46.99 17.37
C ALA A 784 3.57 -47.88 18.60
N ASP A 785 4.68 -48.33 19.20
CA ASP A 785 4.66 -49.20 20.37
C ASP A 785 4.15 -48.46 21.62
N VAL A 786 4.52 -47.18 21.78
CA VAL A 786 3.98 -46.31 22.84
C VAL A 786 2.48 -46.10 22.65
N ALA A 787 2.00 -45.78 21.45
CA ALA A 787 0.57 -45.63 21.18
C ALA A 787 -0.21 -46.91 21.52
N ALA A 788 0.30 -48.08 21.09
CA ALA A 788 -0.31 -49.37 21.40
C ALA A 788 -0.28 -49.68 22.91
N ALA A 789 0.81 -49.36 23.62
CA ALA A 789 0.94 -49.54 25.06
C ALA A 789 -0.03 -48.64 25.86
N LEU A 790 -0.29 -47.42 25.37
CA LEU A 790 -1.33 -46.52 25.87
C LEU A 790 -2.76 -46.98 25.49
N GLY A 791 -2.86 -48.01 24.66
CA GLY A 791 -4.09 -48.61 24.15
C GLY A 791 -4.84 -47.76 23.15
N ILE A 792 -4.12 -46.93 22.39
CA ILE A 792 -4.67 -46.08 21.33
C ILE A 792 -4.77 -46.92 20.07
N GLU A 793 -5.96 -46.98 19.47
CA GLU A 793 -6.18 -47.70 18.21
C GLU A 793 -5.77 -46.81 17.03
N ALA A 794 -4.73 -47.19 16.30
CA ALA A 794 -4.25 -46.39 15.17
C ALA A 794 -5.28 -46.38 14.02
N MET A 795 -5.40 -45.23 13.37
CA MET A 795 -6.28 -44.97 12.24
C MET A 795 -5.42 -44.64 11.01
N PRO A 796 -5.70 -45.25 9.84
CA PRO A 796 -5.05 -44.85 8.60
C PRO A 796 -5.54 -43.47 8.15
N GLU A 797 -4.61 -42.57 7.84
CA GLU A 797 -4.89 -41.30 7.15
C GLU A 797 -5.34 -41.57 5.71
N ARG A 798 -6.54 -41.11 5.36
CA ARG A 798 -7.13 -41.28 4.01
C ARG A 798 -7.24 -39.98 3.23
N GLU A 799 -7.35 -38.86 3.93
CA GLU A 799 -7.43 -37.53 3.36
C GLU A 799 -6.46 -36.65 4.12
N SER A 800 -5.63 -35.89 3.41
CA SER A 800 -4.73 -34.92 4.05
C SER A 800 -4.66 -33.64 3.24
N PHE A 801 -4.32 -32.56 3.93
CA PHE A 801 -4.10 -31.25 3.34
C PHE A 801 -2.61 -30.92 3.25
N ALA A 802 -1.85 -31.28 4.29
CA ALA A 802 -0.41 -31.15 4.32
C ALA A 802 0.19 -32.56 4.22
N PRO A 803 0.92 -32.89 3.16
CA PRO A 803 1.42 -34.25 2.95
C PRO A 803 2.29 -34.71 4.13
N ARG A 804 2.23 -36.01 4.42
CA ARG A 804 3.03 -36.68 5.45
C ARG A 804 3.72 -37.90 4.85
N THR A 805 4.90 -38.20 5.36
CA THR A 805 5.58 -39.46 5.05
C THR A 805 4.95 -40.57 5.89
N ALA A 806 4.35 -41.56 5.25
CA ALA A 806 3.84 -42.74 5.94
C ALA A 806 4.97 -43.70 6.31
N TYR A 807 5.02 -44.10 7.57
CA TYR A 807 5.87 -45.16 8.10
C TYR A 807 5.04 -46.44 8.33
N PRO A 808 5.68 -47.61 8.52
CA PRO A 808 4.97 -48.83 8.89
C PRO A 808 4.14 -48.66 10.17
N ARG A 809 3.07 -49.45 10.29
CA ARG A 809 2.16 -49.47 11.46
C ARG A 809 1.42 -48.15 11.72
N GLU A 810 0.98 -47.50 10.64
CA GLU A 810 0.08 -46.33 10.71
C GLU A 810 0.67 -45.15 11.51
N VAL A 811 2.00 -45.00 11.42
CA VAL A 811 2.72 -43.84 11.93
C VAL A 811 3.07 -42.93 10.76
N TYR A 812 2.98 -41.62 10.98
CA TYR A 812 3.22 -40.60 9.99
C TYR A 812 4.33 -39.66 10.44
N SER A 813 4.99 -38.96 9.52
CA SER A 813 5.77 -37.78 9.91
C SER A 813 4.84 -36.67 10.39
N GLY A 814 5.40 -35.65 11.04
CA GLY A 814 4.75 -34.35 11.10
C GLY A 814 4.45 -33.83 9.68
N SER A 815 3.45 -32.95 9.59
CA SER A 815 3.09 -32.27 8.34
C SER A 815 4.30 -31.56 7.72
N HIS A 816 4.52 -31.72 6.41
CA HIS A 816 5.51 -30.95 5.66
C HIS A 816 5.05 -29.49 5.57
N TRP A 817 5.58 -28.63 6.46
CA TRP A 817 5.26 -27.20 6.56
C TRP A 817 6.55 -26.38 6.74
N PRO A 818 6.73 -25.21 6.07
CA PRO A 818 7.97 -24.41 6.13
C PRO A 818 8.43 -24.14 7.56
N ALA A 819 9.70 -24.38 7.89
CA ALA A 819 10.16 -24.41 9.29
C ALA A 819 10.08 -23.04 10.00
N ASP A 820 10.22 -21.97 9.22
CA ASP A 820 10.19 -20.56 9.59
C ASP A 820 8.78 -19.96 9.67
N GLU A 821 7.75 -20.68 9.22
CA GLU A 821 6.37 -20.22 9.26
C GLU A 821 5.55 -20.83 10.42
N PRO A 822 4.70 -20.05 11.10
CA PRO A 822 3.77 -20.57 12.10
C PRO A 822 2.64 -21.33 11.41
N MET A 823 2.20 -22.42 12.02
CA MET A 823 0.98 -23.13 11.61
C MET A 823 -0.16 -22.69 12.52
N CYS A 824 -1.26 -22.16 11.97
CA CYS A 824 -2.41 -21.70 12.77
C CYS A 824 -3.06 -22.83 13.58
N MET A 825 -3.77 -22.46 14.65
CA MET A 825 -4.50 -23.40 15.51
C MET A 825 -5.61 -24.11 14.74
N HIS A 826 -5.55 -25.44 14.70
CA HIS A 826 -6.52 -26.28 14.00
C HIS A 826 -6.77 -27.60 14.72
N HIS A 827 -7.84 -28.28 14.33
CA HIS A 827 -8.05 -29.69 14.66
C HIS A 827 -7.68 -30.55 13.45
N GLU A 828 -7.02 -31.67 13.72
CA GLU A 828 -6.56 -32.59 12.69
C GLU A 828 -7.77 -33.23 11.99
N LEU A 829 -7.77 -33.19 10.66
CA LEU A 829 -8.82 -33.76 9.81
C LEU A 829 -10.26 -33.34 10.19
N SER A 830 -10.49 -32.12 10.69
CA SER A 830 -11.84 -31.67 11.05
C SER A 830 -12.83 -31.55 9.88
N TYR A 831 -12.34 -31.73 8.64
CA TYR A 831 -13.13 -31.87 7.43
C TYR A 831 -13.40 -33.33 7.02
N ALA A 832 -12.84 -34.33 7.69
CA ALA A 832 -13.07 -35.73 7.35
C ALA A 832 -14.35 -36.26 8.01
N ASP A 833 -14.98 -37.27 7.39
CA ASP A 833 -16.17 -37.91 7.96
C ASP A 833 -15.87 -38.74 9.22
N THR A 834 -14.63 -39.23 9.33
CA THR A 834 -14.09 -39.87 10.53
C THR A 834 -12.81 -39.14 10.89
N VAL A 835 -12.78 -38.59 12.10
CA VAL A 835 -11.66 -37.78 12.61
C VAL A 835 -10.86 -38.59 13.63
N PRO A 836 -9.56 -38.33 13.82
CA PRO A 836 -8.85 -38.93 14.94
C PRO A 836 -9.41 -38.36 16.24
N GLY A 837 -9.70 -39.21 17.22
CA GLY A 837 -10.08 -38.78 18.57
C GLY A 837 -8.86 -38.41 19.41
N THR A 838 -7.77 -39.14 19.22
CA THR A 838 -6.51 -38.93 19.93
C THR A 838 -5.36 -38.75 18.94
N LEU A 839 -4.51 -37.75 19.15
CA LEU A 839 -3.24 -37.59 18.44
C LEU A 839 -2.08 -37.92 19.37
N VAL A 840 -1.10 -38.65 18.85
CA VAL A 840 0.15 -38.97 19.55
C VAL A 840 1.31 -38.36 18.79
N PHE A 841 1.92 -37.30 19.32
CA PHE A 841 3.12 -36.69 18.74
C PHE A 841 4.35 -37.17 19.50
N GLY A 842 5.23 -37.94 18.88
CA GLY A 842 6.51 -38.36 19.44
C GLY A 842 7.67 -37.53 18.89
N CYS A 843 8.46 -36.91 19.76
CA CYS A 843 9.60 -36.10 19.37
C CYS A 843 10.87 -36.95 19.23
N LEU A 844 11.21 -37.31 17.98
CA LEU A 844 12.41 -38.09 17.66
C LEU A 844 13.67 -37.23 17.67
N THR A 845 13.55 -35.95 17.31
CA THR A 845 14.64 -34.98 17.37
C THR A 845 14.05 -33.61 17.71
N ALA A 846 14.52 -33.02 18.81
CA ALA A 846 14.07 -31.70 19.25
C ALA A 846 14.80 -30.58 18.49
N PRO A 847 14.10 -29.49 18.13
CA PRO A 847 14.70 -28.35 17.44
C PRO A 847 15.67 -27.56 18.35
N GLY A 848 16.56 -26.79 17.74
CA GLY A 848 17.51 -25.94 18.46
C GLY A 848 16.83 -24.79 19.22
N SER A 849 15.85 -24.15 18.57
CA SER A 849 15.00 -23.06 19.06
C SER A 849 13.56 -23.24 18.54
N GLY A 850 12.57 -22.70 19.25
CA GLY A 850 11.16 -22.73 18.81
C GLY A 850 10.55 -24.12 18.65
N GLY A 851 9.58 -24.25 17.73
CA GLY A 851 9.07 -25.53 17.25
C GLY A 851 8.20 -26.31 18.23
N ARG A 852 7.67 -25.64 19.26
CA ARG A 852 6.69 -26.24 20.17
C ARG A 852 5.48 -26.69 19.38
N THR A 853 4.92 -27.84 19.76
CA THR A 853 3.54 -28.16 19.40
C THR A 853 2.67 -27.54 20.48
N THR A 854 2.05 -26.41 20.16
CA THR A 854 1.19 -25.68 21.09
C THR A 854 -0.25 -26.17 20.99
N VAL A 855 -1.03 -25.97 22.05
CA VAL A 855 -2.40 -26.46 22.20
C VAL A 855 -3.30 -25.43 22.86
N ALA A 856 -4.60 -25.48 22.60
CA ALA A 856 -5.61 -24.67 23.28
C ALA A 856 -6.91 -25.46 23.46
N ASP A 857 -7.54 -25.30 24.63
CA ASP A 857 -8.82 -25.94 24.96
C ASP A 857 -9.96 -25.27 24.17
N SER A 858 -10.53 -26.02 23.23
CA SER A 858 -11.55 -25.55 22.30
C SER A 858 -12.91 -25.28 22.95
N GLN A 859 -13.13 -25.71 24.20
CA GLN A 859 -14.30 -25.31 24.98
C GLN A 859 -14.13 -23.89 25.50
N ARG A 860 -12.94 -23.55 26.01
CA ARG A 860 -12.62 -22.18 26.45
C ARG A 860 -12.61 -21.20 25.29
N VAL A 861 -12.07 -21.64 24.15
CA VAL A 861 -12.10 -20.85 22.91
C VAL A 861 -13.55 -20.59 22.50
N LEU A 862 -14.42 -21.60 22.50
CA LEU A 862 -15.85 -21.41 22.18
C LEU A 862 -16.52 -20.41 23.12
N ASP A 863 -16.27 -20.50 24.43
CA ASP A 863 -16.84 -19.60 25.44
C ASP A 863 -16.33 -18.15 25.30
N ALA A 864 -15.13 -17.95 24.74
CA ALA A 864 -14.48 -16.67 24.60
C ALA A 864 -14.61 -16.02 23.21
N LEU A 865 -15.08 -16.76 22.21
CA LEU A 865 -15.37 -16.22 20.88
C LEU A 865 -16.61 -15.31 20.94
N PRO A 866 -16.60 -14.17 20.23
CA PRO A 866 -17.76 -13.28 20.18
C PRO A 866 -19.00 -14.00 19.62
N SER A 867 -20.16 -13.75 20.22
CA SER A 867 -21.40 -14.45 19.87
C SER A 867 -21.82 -14.26 18.41
N GLU A 868 -21.54 -13.08 17.88
CA GLU A 868 -21.75 -12.63 16.51
C GLU A 868 -20.84 -13.35 15.51
N LEU A 869 -19.63 -13.72 15.93
CA LEU A 869 -18.70 -14.52 15.14
C LEU A 869 -19.14 -15.98 15.15
N VAL A 870 -19.54 -16.52 16.30
CA VAL A 870 -19.95 -17.93 16.45
C VAL A 870 -21.29 -18.22 15.77
N ALA A 871 -22.25 -17.29 15.83
CA ALA A 871 -23.64 -17.55 15.43
C ALA A 871 -23.82 -18.06 13.98
N PRO A 872 -23.16 -17.50 12.94
CA PRO A 872 -23.27 -18.02 11.58
C PRO A 872 -22.74 -19.45 11.45
N PHE A 873 -21.59 -19.74 12.05
CA PHE A 873 -20.96 -21.06 11.97
C PHE A 873 -21.65 -22.10 12.86
N GLU A 874 -22.25 -21.69 13.97
CA GLU A 874 -23.07 -22.56 14.79
C GLU A 874 -24.39 -22.92 14.09
N ARG A 875 -24.99 -21.95 13.37
CA ARG A 875 -26.26 -22.15 12.66
C ARG A 875 -26.09 -22.94 11.36
N HIS A 876 -25.05 -22.62 10.59
CA HIS A 876 -24.88 -23.09 9.21
C HIS A 876 -23.65 -23.98 9.03
N GLY A 877 -22.80 -24.13 10.03
CA GLY A 877 -21.50 -24.77 9.88
C GLY A 877 -20.55 -23.92 9.05
N TRP A 878 -19.50 -24.55 8.55
CA TRP A 878 -18.57 -23.98 7.59
C TRP A 878 -18.54 -24.82 6.32
N LEU A 879 -18.21 -24.17 5.22
CA LEU A 879 -18.06 -24.75 3.90
C LEU A 879 -16.58 -24.72 3.53
N LEU A 880 -16.00 -25.89 3.30
CA LEU A 880 -14.68 -26.04 2.70
C LEU A 880 -14.84 -26.23 1.21
N ARG A 881 -14.17 -25.41 0.42
CA ARG A 881 -14.01 -25.58 -1.02
C ARG A 881 -12.57 -25.98 -1.31
N ARG A 882 -12.32 -27.00 -2.12
CA ARG A 882 -10.97 -27.35 -2.62
C ARG A 882 -10.96 -27.38 -4.13
N ALA A 883 -9.89 -26.88 -4.73
CA ALA A 883 -9.65 -26.94 -6.17
C ALA A 883 -8.39 -27.77 -6.43
N TYR A 884 -8.50 -28.74 -7.33
CA TYR A 884 -7.43 -29.61 -7.76
C TYR A 884 -7.10 -29.26 -9.20
N HIS A 885 -5.88 -28.78 -9.45
CA HIS A 885 -5.34 -28.40 -10.75
C HIS A 885 -3.81 -28.51 -10.73
N ASP A 886 -3.14 -27.98 -11.76
CA ASP A 886 -1.69 -28.01 -11.99
C ASP A 886 -0.85 -27.22 -10.97
N VAL A 887 -1.48 -26.39 -10.14
CA VAL A 887 -0.83 -25.69 -9.02
C VAL A 887 -1.44 -26.20 -7.72
N GLY A 888 -0.66 -26.96 -6.94
CA GLY A 888 -1.12 -27.65 -5.73
C GLY A 888 -1.09 -29.17 -5.88
N VAL A 889 -1.99 -29.86 -5.18
CA VAL A 889 -2.11 -31.33 -5.24
C VAL A 889 -3.05 -31.69 -6.39
N ALA A 890 -2.58 -32.48 -7.36
CA ALA A 890 -3.43 -32.99 -8.43
C ALA A 890 -4.47 -33.96 -7.86
N TRP A 891 -5.68 -33.99 -8.43
CA TRP A 891 -6.74 -34.87 -7.91
C TRP A 891 -6.34 -36.36 -7.88
N PRO A 892 -5.56 -36.93 -8.82
CA PRO A 892 -5.20 -38.34 -8.73
C PRO A 892 -4.32 -38.64 -7.52
N ASP A 893 -3.43 -37.71 -7.17
CA ASP A 893 -2.56 -37.82 -5.99
C ASP A 893 -3.38 -37.65 -4.71
N ALA A 894 -4.34 -36.73 -4.71
CA ALA A 894 -5.23 -36.50 -3.57
C ALA A 894 -6.13 -37.69 -3.25
N PHE A 895 -6.64 -38.39 -4.27
CA PHE A 895 -7.54 -39.55 -4.10
C PHE A 895 -6.85 -40.91 -4.22
N GLY A 896 -5.54 -40.94 -4.55
CA GLY A 896 -4.78 -42.18 -4.74
C GLY A 896 -5.27 -43.03 -5.93
N THR A 897 -5.99 -42.44 -6.88
CA THR A 897 -6.57 -43.12 -8.04
C THR A 897 -6.72 -42.14 -9.21
N SER A 898 -6.48 -42.62 -10.44
CA SER A 898 -6.75 -41.87 -11.67
C SER A 898 -8.11 -42.21 -12.29
N ASP A 899 -8.98 -42.94 -11.57
CA ASP A 899 -10.34 -43.28 -12.01
C ASP A 899 -11.36 -42.28 -11.45
N ARG A 900 -11.91 -41.43 -12.33
CA ARG A 900 -12.92 -40.42 -11.98
C ARG A 900 -14.19 -41.04 -11.38
N SER A 901 -14.57 -42.24 -11.82
CA SER A 901 -15.76 -42.91 -11.29
C SER A 901 -15.57 -43.38 -9.85
N ALA A 902 -14.33 -43.74 -9.49
CA ALA A 902 -13.97 -44.06 -8.10
C ALA A 902 -13.99 -42.80 -7.22
N VAL A 903 -13.54 -41.65 -7.74
CA VAL A 903 -13.62 -40.35 -7.05
C VAL A 903 -15.07 -39.92 -6.86
N ASP A 904 -15.91 -40.01 -7.91
CA ASP A 904 -17.33 -39.68 -7.82
C ASP A 904 -18.06 -40.58 -6.80
N ALA A 905 -17.78 -41.88 -6.81
CA ALA A 905 -18.35 -42.83 -5.84
C ALA A 905 -17.91 -42.53 -4.41
N TYR A 906 -16.64 -42.13 -4.23
CA TYR A 906 -16.10 -41.71 -2.94
C TYR A 906 -16.79 -40.43 -2.45
N CYS A 907 -16.83 -39.38 -3.27
CA CYS A 907 -17.47 -38.12 -2.94
C CYS A 907 -18.96 -38.32 -2.58
N ALA A 908 -19.67 -39.15 -3.34
CA ALA A 908 -21.06 -39.49 -3.04
C ALA A 908 -21.23 -40.23 -1.70
N ALA A 909 -20.34 -41.19 -1.39
CA ALA A 909 -20.38 -41.93 -0.13
C ALA A 909 -20.06 -41.03 1.09
N ALA A 910 -19.19 -40.04 0.89
CA ALA A 910 -18.74 -39.09 1.92
C ALA A 910 -19.58 -37.79 2.00
N GLY A 911 -20.63 -37.65 1.17
CA GLY A 911 -21.44 -36.43 1.13
C GLY A 911 -20.67 -35.18 0.68
N ILE A 912 -19.65 -35.36 -0.17
CA ILE A 912 -18.81 -34.30 -0.75
C ILE A 912 -19.42 -33.91 -2.09
N GLU A 913 -19.71 -32.64 -2.29
CA GLU A 913 -20.07 -32.15 -3.62
C GLU A 913 -18.82 -32.11 -4.48
N ASN A 914 -18.89 -32.62 -5.70
CA ASN A 914 -17.76 -32.61 -6.61
C ASN A 914 -18.19 -32.14 -8.01
N THR A 915 -17.39 -31.26 -8.61
CA THR A 915 -17.64 -30.68 -9.93
C THR A 915 -16.36 -30.74 -10.74
N TRP A 916 -16.40 -31.49 -11.84
CA TRP A 916 -15.31 -31.55 -12.80
C TRP A 916 -15.36 -30.35 -13.75
N LEU A 917 -14.28 -29.58 -13.81
CA LEU A 917 -14.14 -28.43 -14.71
C LEU A 917 -13.47 -28.81 -16.04
N SER A 918 -12.59 -29.81 -16.01
CA SER A 918 -11.93 -30.43 -17.18
C SER A 918 -11.48 -31.86 -16.82
N GLU A 919 -10.69 -32.52 -17.67
CA GLU A 919 -10.14 -33.86 -17.37
C GLU A 919 -9.15 -33.87 -16.19
N ASP A 920 -8.45 -32.76 -16.01
CA ASP A 920 -7.41 -32.53 -15.01
C ASP A 920 -7.84 -31.60 -13.87
N ARG A 921 -9.02 -30.98 -13.95
CA ARG A 921 -9.51 -30.03 -12.95
C ARG A 921 -10.78 -30.49 -12.24
N LEU A 922 -10.71 -30.53 -10.92
CA LEU A 922 -11.81 -30.91 -10.02
C LEU A 922 -11.99 -29.84 -8.95
N VAL A 923 -13.22 -29.52 -8.60
CA VAL A 923 -13.55 -28.72 -7.41
C VAL A 923 -14.44 -29.55 -6.49
N THR A 924 -14.11 -29.62 -5.22
CA THR A 924 -14.96 -30.22 -4.18
C THR A 924 -15.48 -29.19 -3.20
N ARG A 925 -16.67 -29.44 -2.65
CA ARG A 925 -17.25 -28.65 -1.56
C ARG A 925 -17.78 -29.56 -0.46
N GLN A 926 -17.49 -29.22 0.79
CA GLN A 926 -17.84 -30.01 1.96
C GLN A 926 -18.41 -29.09 3.05
N HIS A 927 -19.59 -29.43 3.56
CA HIS A 927 -20.18 -28.74 4.72
C HIS A 927 -19.84 -29.49 6.01
N ARG A 928 -19.40 -28.75 7.02
CA ARG A 928 -18.94 -29.28 8.31
C ARG A 928 -19.43 -28.43 9.47
N ALA A 929 -19.70 -29.06 10.61
CA ALA A 929 -20.04 -28.34 11.82
C ALA A 929 -18.81 -27.62 12.38
N ALA A 930 -18.93 -26.33 12.71
CA ALA A 930 -17.89 -25.58 13.42
C ALA A 930 -17.98 -25.74 14.94
N VAL A 931 -19.11 -26.22 15.44
CA VAL A 931 -19.33 -26.55 16.86
C VAL A 931 -19.76 -28.00 16.95
N VAL A 932 -18.97 -28.83 17.63
CA VAL A 932 -19.24 -30.26 17.81
C VAL A 932 -19.42 -30.58 19.29
N ARG A 933 -20.03 -31.73 19.59
CA ARG A 933 -20.11 -32.26 20.96
C ARG A 933 -19.06 -33.34 21.16
N HIS A 934 -18.27 -33.22 22.21
CA HIS A 934 -17.28 -34.22 22.56
C HIS A 934 -17.98 -35.57 22.86
N PRO A 935 -17.56 -36.69 22.24
CA PRO A 935 -18.30 -37.96 22.27
C PRO A 935 -18.43 -38.58 23.67
N HIS A 936 -17.49 -38.30 24.57
CA HIS A 936 -17.49 -38.86 25.93
C HIS A 936 -18.10 -37.93 26.98
N THR A 937 -17.94 -36.61 26.82
CA THR A 937 -18.37 -35.62 27.84
C THR A 937 -19.66 -34.90 27.46
N GLY A 938 -20.02 -34.88 26.17
CA GLY A 938 -21.20 -34.17 25.65
C GLY A 938 -21.05 -32.63 25.60
N GLU A 939 -19.91 -32.11 26.05
CA GLU A 939 -19.59 -30.69 26.06
C GLU A 939 -19.34 -30.16 24.64
N ARG A 940 -19.62 -28.88 24.43
CA ARG A 940 -19.48 -28.23 23.12
C ARG A 940 -18.06 -27.74 22.93
N CYS A 941 -17.48 -27.99 21.75
CA CYS A 941 -16.14 -27.56 21.38
C CYS A 941 -16.18 -26.76 20.08
N TRP A 942 -15.40 -25.68 19.99
CA TRP A 942 -15.14 -24.98 18.74
C TRP A 942 -14.18 -25.82 17.86
N PHE A 943 -14.70 -26.44 16.82
CA PHE A 943 -13.98 -27.41 15.99
C PHE A 943 -13.40 -26.73 14.73
N ASN A 944 -12.32 -25.99 14.96
CA ASN A 944 -11.73 -25.07 13.98
C ASN A 944 -10.86 -25.75 12.91
N GLN A 945 -11.14 -25.43 11.65
CA GLN A 945 -10.15 -25.29 10.57
C GLN A 945 -10.44 -24.10 9.65
N ILE A 946 -11.36 -23.23 10.07
CA ILE A 946 -11.90 -22.15 9.25
C ILE A 946 -10.78 -21.19 8.87
N ALA A 947 -9.98 -20.76 9.85
CA ALA A 947 -8.83 -19.89 9.64
C ALA A 947 -7.69 -20.57 8.86
N PHE A 948 -7.35 -21.82 9.22
CA PHE A 948 -6.20 -22.53 8.65
C PHE A 948 -6.38 -22.85 7.15
N LEU A 949 -7.57 -23.33 6.76
CA LEU A 949 -7.91 -23.65 5.37
C LEU A 949 -8.60 -22.49 4.63
N ASN A 950 -8.44 -21.26 5.09
CA ASN A 950 -8.97 -20.11 4.37
C ASN A 950 -8.02 -19.68 3.24
N GLY A 951 -8.56 -19.20 2.12
CA GLY A 951 -7.75 -18.65 1.03
C GLY A 951 -6.86 -17.48 1.46
N LEU A 952 -7.20 -16.81 2.57
CA LEU A 952 -6.41 -15.74 3.19
C LEU A 952 -5.06 -16.21 3.77
N THR A 953 -4.83 -17.51 3.96
CA THR A 953 -3.51 -18.03 4.40
C THR A 953 -2.54 -18.26 3.24
N VAL A 954 -3.02 -18.22 2.00
CA VAL A 954 -2.16 -18.26 0.80
C VAL A 954 -1.48 -16.91 0.64
N ASP A 955 -0.17 -16.89 0.38
CA ASP A 955 0.59 -15.66 0.10
C ASP A 955 -0.19 -14.72 -0.85
N PRO A 956 -0.30 -13.40 -0.56
CA PRO A 956 -1.12 -12.49 -1.36
C PRO A 956 -0.77 -12.46 -2.85
N ALA A 957 0.51 -12.54 -3.21
CA ALA A 957 0.94 -12.54 -4.61
C ALA A 957 0.58 -13.87 -5.30
N VAL A 958 0.68 -14.99 -4.58
CA VAL A 958 0.25 -16.31 -5.07
C VAL A 958 -1.27 -16.37 -5.21
N ARG A 959 -2.02 -15.84 -4.24
CA ARG A 959 -3.49 -15.76 -4.26
C ARG A 959 -3.98 -14.94 -5.46
N GLU A 960 -3.33 -13.81 -5.73
CA GLU A 960 -3.62 -12.98 -6.89
C GLU A 960 -3.34 -13.74 -8.19
N TYR A 961 -2.16 -14.33 -8.33
CA TYR A 961 -1.79 -15.16 -9.48
C TYR A 961 -2.81 -16.28 -9.75
N LEU A 962 -3.18 -17.04 -8.71
CA LEU A 962 -4.13 -18.13 -8.82
C LEU A 962 -5.54 -17.66 -9.21
N THR A 963 -5.95 -16.51 -8.69
CA THR A 963 -7.23 -15.90 -9.03
C THR A 963 -7.25 -15.41 -10.48
N ASP A 964 -6.15 -14.85 -10.97
CA ASP A 964 -6.02 -14.37 -12.35
C ASP A 964 -6.00 -15.53 -13.35
N VAL A 965 -5.28 -16.62 -13.05
CA VAL A 965 -5.14 -17.77 -13.96
C VAL A 965 -6.37 -18.67 -13.96
N TYR A 966 -6.95 -18.96 -12.78
CA TYR A 966 -8.00 -19.97 -12.64
C TYR A 966 -9.38 -19.38 -12.27
N GLY A 967 -9.48 -18.06 -12.15
CA GLY A 967 -10.69 -17.31 -11.81
C GLY A 967 -10.93 -17.18 -10.29
N PRO A 968 -12.07 -16.60 -9.85
CA PRO A 968 -12.41 -16.41 -8.42
C PRO A 968 -12.45 -17.70 -7.59
N GLY A 969 -12.51 -18.86 -8.24
CA GLY A 969 -12.39 -20.18 -7.62
C GLY A 969 -10.99 -20.81 -7.78
N GLY A 970 -9.98 -20.03 -8.10
CA GLY A 970 -8.65 -20.52 -8.44
C GLY A 970 -7.81 -20.97 -7.26
N LEU A 971 -8.23 -20.66 -6.04
CA LEU A 971 -7.49 -21.04 -4.84
C LEU A 971 -7.61 -22.55 -4.59
N PRO A 972 -6.49 -23.21 -4.21
CA PRO A 972 -6.46 -24.64 -3.95
C PRO A 972 -7.40 -25.05 -2.82
N PHE A 973 -7.70 -24.12 -1.91
CA PHE A 973 -8.66 -24.27 -0.83
C PHE A 973 -9.18 -22.90 -0.40
N ASP A 974 -10.42 -22.86 0.09
CA ASP A 974 -11.01 -21.68 0.71
C ASP A 974 -12.17 -22.06 1.64
N THR A 975 -12.46 -21.24 2.65
CA THR A 975 -13.55 -21.47 3.60
C THR A 975 -14.58 -20.35 3.59
N ALA A 976 -15.84 -20.74 3.76
CA ALA A 976 -17.00 -19.86 3.94
C ALA A 976 -17.82 -20.34 5.15
N ALA A 977 -18.74 -19.52 5.67
CA ALA A 977 -19.84 -20.06 6.48
C ALA A 977 -20.69 -21.00 5.60
N GLY A 978 -21.38 -21.96 6.22
CA GLY A 978 -22.10 -22.99 5.47
C GLY A 978 -23.33 -22.51 4.69
N ASP A 979 -23.71 -21.23 4.78
CA ASP A 979 -24.67 -20.59 3.89
C ASP A 979 -24.01 -19.91 2.67
N GLY A 980 -22.69 -20.01 2.55
CA GLY A 980 -21.88 -19.38 1.51
C GLY A 980 -21.35 -17.99 1.87
N THR A 981 -21.63 -17.47 3.07
CA THR A 981 -21.07 -16.18 3.51
C THR A 981 -19.54 -16.26 3.56
N PRO A 982 -18.81 -15.38 2.86
CA PRO A 982 -17.34 -15.42 2.86
C PRO A 982 -16.76 -15.23 4.25
N VAL A 983 -15.69 -15.96 4.55
CA VAL A 983 -14.86 -15.70 5.73
C VAL A 983 -13.93 -14.53 5.42
N THR A 984 -14.07 -13.43 6.14
CA THR A 984 -13.24 -12.23 5.97
C THR A 984 -11.96 -12.30 6.81
N ALA A 985 -11.01 -11.39 6.53
CA ALA A 985 -9.81 -11.26 7.35
C ALA A 985 -10.15 -10.97 8.82
N GLU A 986 -11.15 -10.11 9.08
CA GLU A 986 -11.64 -9.84 10.44
C GLU A 986 -12.13 -11.10 11.17
N VAL A 987 -12.80 -12.02 10.47
CA VAL A 987 -13.23 -13.30 11.06
C VAL A 987 -12.04 -14.20 11.37
N VAL A 988 -11.05 -14.27 10.46
CA VAL A 988 -9.81 -15.03 10.67
C VAL A 988 -9.03 -14.47 11.86
N ASP A 989 -8.83 -13.15 11.89
CA ASP A 989 -8.10 -12.43 12.92
C ASP A 989 -8.82 -12.53 14.27
N GLY A 990 -10.15 -12.43 14.28
CA GLY A 990 -10.97 -12.63 15.47
C GLY A 990 -10.83 -14.03 16.07
N ILE A 991 -10.81 -15.08 15.22
CA ILE A 991 -10.56 -16.45 15.66
C ILE A 991 -9.14 -16.60 16.22
N ASN A 992 -8.14 -16.11 15.49
CA ASN A 992 -6.73 -16.22 15.88
C ASN A 992 -6.42 -15.46 17.18
N ALA A 993 -6.96 -14.24 17.34
CA ALA A 993 -6.79 -13.46 18.57
C ALA A 993 -7.37 -14.16 19.81
N VAL A 994 -8.46 -14.93 19.66
CA VAL A 994 -8.95 -15.76 20.76
C VAL A 994 -8.00 -16.92 21.04
N TYR A 995 -7.54 -17.62 19.99
CA TYR A 995 -6.57 -18.71 20.15
C TYR A 995 -5.26 -18.26 20.81
N ASP A 996 -4.70 -17.12 20.43
CA ASP A 996 -3.45 -16.60 21.00
C ASP A 996 -3.54 -16.39 22.52
N ARG A 997 -4.72 -16.01 23.03
CA ARG A 997 -4.97 -15.85 24.47
C ARG A 997 -4.99 -17.18 25.24
N PHE A 998 -5.39 -18.27 24.60
CA PHE A 998 -5.56 -19.58 25.25
C PHE A 998 -4.48 -20.61 24.90
N THR A 999 -3.51 -20.22 24.07
CA THR A 999 -2.47 -21.11 23.58
C THR A 999 -1.42 -21.37 24.65
N VAL A 1000 -1.12 -22.64 24.89
CA VAL A 1000 -0.06 -23.10 25.79
C VAL A 1000 0.82 -24.13 25.11
N GLY A 1001 2.07 -24.26 25.54
CA GLY A 1001 2.96 -25.27 24.99
C GLY A 1001 4.28 -25.37 25.74
N GLU A 1002 4.83 -26.57 25.73
CA GLU A 1002 6.10 -26.89 26.37
C GLU A 1002 7.20 -27.08 25.34
N ARG A 1003 8.44 -26.75 25.72
CA ARG A 1003 9.60 -27.04 24.88
C ARG A 1003 9.80 -28.55 24.77
N TRP A 1004 9.88 -29.04 23.55
CA TRP A 1004 10.20 -30.43 23.24
C TRP A 1004 11.56 -30.85 23.82
N ARG A 1005 11.61 -32.03 24.43
CA ARG A 1005 12.84 -32.79 24.64
C ARG A 1005 12.82 -34.01 23.73
N GLU A 1006 14.00 -34.42 23.28
CA GLU A 1006 14.12 -35.66 22.52
C GLU A 1006 13.59 -36.83 23.36
N GLY A 1007 12.67 -37.61 22.78
CA GLY A 1007 11.98 -38.71 23.46
C GLY A 1007 10.70 -38.34 24.20
N ASP A 1008 10.28 -37.07 24.22
CA ASP A 1008 8.97 -36.68 24.76
C ASP A 1008 7.82 -37.16 23.83
N VAL A 1009 6.65 -37.43 24.41
CA VAL A 1009 5.41 -37.74 23.67
C VAL A 1009 4.28 -36.84 24.14
N LEU A 1010 3.64 -36.10 23.24
CA LEU A 1010 2.44 -35.30 23.52
C LEU A 1010 1.20 -36.06 23.06
N LEU A 1011 0.25 -36.25 23.98
CA LEU A 1011 -1.09 -36.74 23.69
C LEU A 1011 -2.05 -35.55 23.59
N VAL A 1012 -2.87 -35.53 22.54
CA VAL A 1012 -3.89 -34.48 22.34
C VAL A 1012 -5.23 -35.14 22.05
N ASP A 1013 -6.26 -34.72 22.78
CA ASP A 1013 -7.66 -35.03 22.46
C ASP A 1013 -8.07 -34.08 21.34
N ASN A 1014 -8.12 -34.59 20.12
CA ASN A 1014 -8.33 -33.79 18.92
C ASN A 1014 -9.76 -33.25 18.81
N ILE A 1015 -10.70 -33.64 19.68
CA ILE A 1015 -12.05 -33.05 19.68
C ILE A 1015 -12.14 -31.90 20.67
N ARG A 1016 -11.43 -31.99 21.80
CA ARG A 1016 -11.41 -30.97 22.84
C ARG A 1016 -10.32 -29.92 22.63
N THR A 1017 -9.27 -30.24 21.89
CA THR A 1017 -8.05 -29.42 21.86
C THR A 1017 -7.59 -29.19 20.43
N ALA A 1018 -7.44 -27.92 20.06
CA ALA A 1018 -6.75 -27.52 18.83
C ALA A 1018 -5.24 -27.50 19.08
N HIS A 1019 -4.45 -27.75 18.03
CA HIS A 1019 -2.99 -27.65 18.07
C HIS A 1019 -2.43 -26.79 16.94
N ALA A 1020 -1.21 -26.30 17.16
CA ALA A 1020 -0.42 -25.53 16.21
C ALA A 1020 1.06 -25.93 16.32
N ARG A 1021 1.87 -25.30 15.46
CA ARG A 1021 3.32 -25.44 15.50
C ARG A 1021 3.97 -24.07 15.34
N GLU A 1022 4.87 -23.75 16.26
CA GLU A 1022 5.70 -22.54 16.16
C GLU A 1022 6.80 -22.66 15.09
N PRO A 1023 7.30 -21.53 14.58
CA PRO A 1023 8.55 -21.48 13.82
C PRO A 1023 9.72 -22.09 14.59
N HIS A 1024 10.70 -22.64 13.88
CA HIS A 1024 11.89 -23.26 14.50
C HIS A 1024 13.12 -23.28 13.61
N ASP A 1025 14.28 -23.28 14.26
CA ASP A 1025 15.56 -23.49 13.61
C ASP A 1025 16.13 -24.89 13.86
N GLY A 1026 16.78 -25.40 12.81
CA GLY A 1026 17.45 -26.69 12.84
C GLY A 1026 16.50 -27.87 12.61
N ARG A 1027 17.01 -29.08 12.82
CA ARG A 1027 16.29 -30.31 12.53
C ARG A 1027 15.22 -30.59 13.59
N ARG A 1028 14.00 -30.89 13.15
CA ARG A 1028 12.87 -31.27 14.01
C ARG A 1028 12.14 -32.46 13.40
N ASP A 1029 12.23 -33.60 14.08
CA ASP A 1029 11.60 -34.83 13.63
C ASP A 1029 10.49 -35.24 14.60
N ILE A 1030 9.24 -35.11 14.19
CA ILE A 1030 8.06 -35.58 14.94
C ILE A 1030 7.43 -36.75 14.17
N ALA A 1031 7.14 -37.83 14.88
CA ALA A 1031 6.32 -38.92 14.39
C ALA A 1031 4.92 -38.85 15.02
N VAL A 1032 3.88 -39.09 14.24
CA VAL A 1032 2.48 -38.88 14.62
C VAL A 1032 1.68 -40.17 14.43
N VAL A 1033 0.92 -40.57 15.45
CA VAL A 1033 -0.15 -41.57 15.29
C VAL A 1033 -1.49 -40.85 15.37
N LEU A 1034 -2.30 -41.03 14.33
CA LEU A 1034 -3.71 -40.68 14.32
C LEU A 1034 -4.45 -41.82 15.00
N GLY A 1035 -5.14 -41.58 16.12
CA GLY A 1035 -5.64 -42.62 16.99
C GLY A 1035 -7.09 -42.45 17.38
N ASP A 1036 -7.68 -43.55 17.85
CA ASP A 1036 -9.04 -43.66 18.37
C ASP A 1036 -10.07 -43.03 17.40
N PRO A 1037 -10.36 -43.64 16.22
CA PRO A 1037 -11.21 -43.05 15.19
C PRO A 1037 -12.62 -42.72 15.72
N VAL A 1038 -13.09 -41.49 15.49
CA VAL A 1038 -14.40 -41.00 15.96
C VAL A 1038 -15.27 -40.54 14.78
N ALA A 1039 -16.49 -41.08 14.72
CA ALA A 1039 -17.57 -40.53 13.92
C ALA A 1039 -18.43 -39.60 14.80
N LEU A 1040 -18.56 -38.33 14.42
CA LEU A 1040 -19.29 -37.32 15.20
C LEU A 1040 -20.75 -37.18 14.71
N PRO A 1041 -21.78 -37.50 15.53
CA PRO A 1041 -23.18 -37.36 15.12
C PRO A 1041 -23.55 -35.91 14.82
N GLY A 1042 -24.12 -35.63 13.64
CA GLY A 1042 -24.50 -34.27 13.22
C GLY A 1042 -23.35 -33.36 12.81
N HIS A 1043 -22.13 -33.91 12.71
CA HIS A 1043 -20.95 -33.18 12.22
C HIS A 1043 -21.05 -32.80 10.73
N VAL A 1044 -21.91 -33.49 9.99
CA VAL A 1044 -22.33 -33.13 8.63
C VAL A 1044 -23.71 -32.50 8.71
N LEU A 1045 -23.83 -31.23 8.34
CA LEU A 1045 -25.13 -30.58 8.21
C LEU A 1045 -25.79 -31.02 6.89
N PRO A 1046 -27.10 -31.33 6.87
CA PRO A 1046 -27.78 -31.72 5.65
C PRO A 1046 -27.73 -30.56 4.65
N VAL A 1047 -27.15 -30.80 3.47
CA VAL A 1047 -27.22 -29.89 2.32
C VAL A 1047 -28.69 -29.84 1.91
N SER A 1048 -29.42 -28.79 2.29
CA SER A 1048 -30.80 -28.64 1.87
C SER A 1048 -30.83 -28.30 0.37
N ASP A 1049 -31.61 -29.03 -0.43
CA ASP A 1049 -31.81 -28.83 -1.88
C ASP A 1049 -32.25 -27.40 -2.31
N ALA A 1050 -32.43 -26.46 -1.36
CA ALA A 1050 -32.93 -25.11 -1.58
C ALA A 1050 -31.86 -24.02 -1.70
N SER A 1051 -30.58 -24.30 -1.47
CA SER A 1051 -29.49 -23.30 -1.46
C SER A 1051 -28.63 -23.27 -2.73
N ILE A 1052 -29.10 -23.80 -3.86
CA ILE A 1052 -28.43 -23.66 -5.16
C ILE A 1052 -29.00 -22.44 -5.92
N PRO A 1053 -28.38 -21.25 -5.85
CA PRO A 1053 -28.71 -20.18 -6.79
C PRO A 1053 -28.27 -20.57 -8.20
N GLY A 1054 -29.24 -21.04 -9.00
CA GLY A 1054 -29.24 -20.96 -10.46
C GLY A 1054 -28.25 -21.87 -11.20
N ARG A 1055 -28.72 -23.06 -11.61
CA ARG A 1055 -28.36 -23.58 -12.94
C ARG A 1055 -28.84 -22.58 -14.00
N LYS A 1056 -27.95 -21.69 -14.45
CA LYS A 1056 -27.93 -21.19 -15.82
C LYS A 1056 -26.75 -21.92 -16.48
N ALA A 1057 -26.93 -23.02 -17.21
CA ALA A 1057 -27.58 -23.10 -18.53
C ALA A 1057 -27.12 -21.95 -19.42
N ASP A 1058 -26.09 -22.28 -20.21
CA ASP A 1058 -25.60 -21.64 -21.43
C ASP A 1058 -25.38 -20.13 -21.41
N LEU A 1059 -24.13 -19.73 -21.64
CA LEU A 1059 -23.73 -18.68 -22.57
C LEU A 1059 -22.26 -18.96 -22.99
N PRO A 1060 -21.89 -18.66 -24.25
CA PRO A 1060 -20.85 -19.33 -25.03
C PRO A 1060 -19.40 -19.12 -24.58
#